data_AF-A0AAE3I9A4-F1
#
_entry.id   AF-A0AAE3I9A4-F1
#
_cell.length_a   1.000
_cell.length_b   1.000
_cell.length_c   1.000
_cell.angle_alpha   90.00
_cell.angle_beta   90.00
_cell.angle_gamma   90.00
#
_symmetry.space_group_name_H-M   'P 1'
#
loop_
_entity.id
_entity.type
_entity.pdbx_description
1 polymer ?
#
loop_
_entity_poly.entity_id
_entity_poly.type
_entity_poly.pdbx_seq_one_letter_code
_entity_poly.pdbx_strand_id
1 'polypeptide(L)'
;MATSSTSNTYIPPISIPGIGTNIDVNTLVTKLMQAESKGMTLRQTQQKAFQTQLSAVGSLKSALSTFQTAMAALNNPDTFTGNKASGHDTSILTASLSNTAPAGTYQVNVTQLAQAQVLSANGQASSKTPIGGGTPTTLTFSFGSVSGGSFADGKYTGATFTQNGNQAGGSITIDPSNNTLAGIRDAINSANVGVSASIVNDGSNSPYRLVLTSTAGGANSEMKISVSGDSALQSLLSHDPAGTQNMTEVATGRNAMATVNGISVQSATNTLTDVVDGTSFTLAKTGSTTVTVGSDAGQASQSVLNFVKAYNALRIQLNALTKFDTANAANNGALAGDVSTKMMINQLTDVLGQGIGNGAFQSLGSIGVTMDKEGTLSIDDPKLTAALKKSPSQVAAVFAGTGTATDSLLKVSAFSTTTQAGSYGINVTQLATQGSLKGSSAANTTIQSGVNDSLSVTLSGITTNIKVPAGSYTPSSLAAQIQSQINASPDLQRAKVEVAIGADANGVLTLTDKQYGSVSTVSVSGNGAASLLGGSPTATAGRDVQGTINGAAATGSGQNLYGASGSAVDGLTVQVTGGALGDRGTVTVQRGYAAQLHTVSGNLLSSNGMVQNATDAINNSITSLGTQIDRMQKQLDAKQALYYAQFNALSKVVASMTNTSNYLTTQLALLQKQRTGG
;
A
#
# COMPACT_ATOMS: atom_id res chain seq x y z
N MET A 1 13.75 24.70 33.18
CA MET A 1 13.57 25.81 34.14
C MET A 1 13.61 25.25 35.54
N ALA A 2 14.78 25.27 36.19
CA ALA A 2 14.88 25.02 37.62
C ALA A 2 14.74 26.37 38.33
N THR A 3 13.70 26.52 39.13
CA THR A 3 13.46 27.68 39.98
C THR A 3 14.55 27.74 41.04
N SER A 4 15.61 28.51 40.81
CA SER A 4 16.52 28.93 41.88
C SER A 4 15.74 29.91 42.75
N SER A 5 15.42 29.48 43.97
CA SER A 5 14.83 30.31 45.01
C SER A 5 15.73 31.53 45.26
N THR A 6 15.38 32.68 44.68
CA THR A 6 15.88 33.96 45.16
C THR A 6 15.23 34.19 46.51
N SER A 7 15.94 33.90 47.59
CA SER A 7 15.65 34.46 48.90
C SER A 7 15.52 35.97 48.71
N ASN A 8 14.28 36.47 48.85
CA ASN A 8 13.96 37.88 48.72
C ASN A 8 14.72 38.61 49.84
N THR A 9 15.93 39.08 49.51
CA THR A 9 16.84 39.71 50.48
C THR A 9 16.38 41.14 50.61
N TYR A 10 15.25 41.32 51.30
CA TYR A 10 14.71 42.64 51.59
C TYR A 10 15.74 43.41 52.43
N ILE A 11 16.39 44.39 51.81
CA ILE A 11 17.21 45.37 52.51
C ILE A 11 16.26 46.51 52.93
N PRO A 12 16.14 46.82 54.24
CA PRO A 12 15.34 47.96 54.68
C PRO A 12 15.90 49.26 54.08
N PRO A 13 15.04 50.25 53.80
CA PRO A 13 15.47 51.52 53.23
C PRO A 13 16.56 52.16 54.10
N ILE A 14 17.61 52.68 53.45
CA ILE A 14 18.70 53.36 54.15
C ILE A 14 18.23 54.77 54.47
N SER A 15 18.13 55.08 55.77
CA SER A 15 17.81 56.44 56.26
C SER A 15 19.08 57.09 56.79
N ILE A 16 19.41 58.27 56.28
CA ILE A 16 20.57 59.03 56.72
C ILE A 16 20.08 60.18 57.63
N PRO A 17 20.47 60.22 58.92
CA PRO A 17 20.05 61.27 59.84
C PRO A 17 20.46 62.66 59.32
N GLY A 18 19.53 63.62 59.28
CA GLY A 18 19.79 65.01 58.91
C GLY A 18 19.49 65.41 57.46
N ILE A 19 19.21 64.47 56.56
CA ILE A 19 18.87 64.76 55.14
C ILE A 19 17.48 64.28 54.69
N GLY A 20 16.68 63.67 55.57
CA GLY A 20 15.23 63.46 55.37
C GLY A 20 14.80 62.51 54.24
N THR A 21 15.73 61.95 53.46
CA THR A 21 15.43 61.05 52.34
C THR A 21 15.70 59.59 52.69
N ASN A 22 14.71 58.72 52.53
CA ASN A 22 14.87 57.27 52.60
C ASN A 22 15.28 56.76 51.21
N ILE A 23 16.40 56.04 51.10
CA ILE A 23 16.84 55.42 49.85
C ILE A 23 16.19 54.04 49.74
N ASP A 24 15.31 53.87 48.75
CA ASP A 24 14.78 52.56 48.37
C ASP A 24 15.80 51.80 47.51
N VAL A 25 16.56 50.94 48.19
CA VAL A 25 17.61 50.10 47.60
C VAL A 25 17.04 49.12 46.57
N ASN A 26 15.83 48.59 46.77
CA ASN A 26 15.25 47.60 45.86
C ASN A 26 14.90 48.25 44.52
N THR A 27 14.30 49.44 44.56
CA THR A 27 14.00 50.22 43.35
C THR A 27 15.27 50.64 42.61
N LEU A 28 16.33 51.02 43.32
CA LEU A 28 17.60 51.42 42.71
C LEU A 28 18.34 50.24 42.06
N VAL A 29 18.46 49.11 42.76
CA VAL A 29 19.06 47.88 42.21
C VAL A 29 18.27 47.43 40.98
N THR A 30 16.93 47.49 41.01
CA THR A 30 16.09 47.16 39.85
C THR A 30 16.40 48.05 38.63
N LYS A 31 16.53 49.37 38.83
CA LYS A 31 16.86 50.31 37.73
C LYS A 31 18.26 50.08 37.16
N LEU A 32 19.24 49.76 38.01
CA LEU A 32 20.60 49.40 37.57
C LEU A 32 20.58 48.10 36.76
N MET A 33 19.86 47.08 37.25
CA MET A 33 19.71 45.81 36.54
C MET A 33 18.99 45.95 35.19
N GLN A 34 18.02 46.88 35.06
CA GLN A 34 17.37 47.18 33.78
C GLN A 34 18.32 47.79 32.75
N ALA A 35 19.27 48.63 33.17
CA ALA A 35 20.27 49.18 32.25
C ALA A 35 21.28 48.09 31.81
N GLU A 36 21.69 47.23 32.76
CA GLU A 36 22.63 46.13 32.54
C GLU A 36 22.03 45.00 31.67
N SER A 37 20.70 44.80 31.70
CA SER A 37 20.04 43.73 30.93
C SER A 37 19.82 44.04 29.44
N LYS A 38 20.02 45.29 29.00
CA LYS A 38 19.76 45.73 27.59
C LYS A 38 20.42 44.84 26.54
N GLY A 39 21.68 44.47 26.73
CA GLY A 39 22.41 43.61 25.79
C GLY A 39 21.86 42.19 25.73
N MET A 40 21.32 41.68 26.84
CA MET A 40 20.66 40.37 26.89
C MET A 40 19.31 40.45 26.17
N THR A 41 18.52 41.51 26.40
CA THR A 41 17.23 41.74 25.72
C THR A 41 17.39 41.84 24.20
N LEU A 42 18.46 42.48 23.72
CA LEU A 42 18.77 42.51 22.28
C LEU A 42 18.99 41.09 21.72
N ARG A 43 19.80 40.26 22.40
CA ARG A 43 20.04 38.87 21.98
C ARG A 43 18.79 38.00 22.07
N GLN A 44 17.95 38.18 23.10
CA GLN A 44 16.66 37.51 23.21
C GLN A 44 15.74 37.87 22.04
N THR A 45 15.73 39.15 21.64
CA THR A 45 14.97 39.61 20.46
C THR A 45 15.48 38.97 19.18
N GLN A 46 16.81 38.90 19.00
CA GLN A 46 17.43 38.20 17.86
C GLN A 46 17.11 36.70 17.87
N GLN A 47 17.16 36.04 19.02
CA GLN A 47 16.85 34.62 19.14
C GLN A 47 15.39 34.35 18.77
N LYS A 48 14.46 35.20 19.21
CA LYS A 48 13.04 35.12 18.84
C LYS A 48 12.81 35.33 17.33
N ALA A 49 13.59 36.20 16.69
CA ALA A 49 13.56 36.38 15.24
C ALA A 49 13.99 35.09 14.51
N PHE A 50 15.09 34.46 14.94
CA PHE A 50 15.52 33.17 14.38
C PHE A 50 14.52 32.03 14.66
N GLN A 51 13.86 32.00 15.81
CA GLN A 51 12.77 31.03 16.07
C GLN A 51 11.58 31.23 15.12
N THR A 52 11.25 32.49 14.81
CA THR A 52 10.21 32.81 13.83
C THR A 52 10.62 32.35 12.43
N GLN A 53 11.89 32.57 12.04
CA GLN A 53 12.45 32.05 10.79
C GLN A 53 12.44 30.52 10.73
N LEU A 54 12.75 29.83 11.84
CA LEU A 54 12.72 28.37 11.91
C LEU A 54 11.31 27.82 11.67
N SER A 55 10.29 28.40 12.32
CA SER A 55 8.88 28.04 12.09
C SER A 55 8.44 28.28 10.64
N ALA A 56 8.93 29.37 10.04
CA ALA A 56 8.72 29.70 8.65
C ALA A 56 9.33 28.66 7.69
N VAL A 57 10.59 28.28 7.89
CA VAL A 57 11.27 27.23 7.11
C VAL A 57 10.59 25.88 7.32
N GLY A 58 10.13 25.56 8.53
CA GLY A 58 9.32 24.37 8.81
C GLY A 58 8.01 24.34 8.00
N SER A 59 7.32 25.47 7.92
CA SER A 59 6.09 25.61 7.12
C SER A 59 6.36 25.44 5.61
N LEU A 60 7.48 25.99 5.12
CA LEU A 60 7.95 25.78 3.74
C LEU A 60 8.26 24.31 3.46
N LYS A 61 8.94 23.62 4.39
CA LYS A 61 9.23 22.18 4.29
C LYS A 61 7.93 21.36 4.18
N SER A 62 6.93 21.68 5.00
CA SER A 62 5.61 21.03 4.92
C SER A 62 4.91 21.29 3.58
N ALA A 63 4.92 22.53 3.08
CA ALA A 63 4.32 22.87 1.79
C ALA A 63 5.02 22.14 0.62
N LEU A 64 6.35 22.07 0.65
CA LEU A 64 7.15 21.32 -0.33
C LEU A 64 6.84 19.82 -0.32
N SER A 65 6.69 19.23 0.86
CA SER A 65 6.34 17.80 1.00
C SER A 65 4.94 17.50 0.44
N THR A 66 3.96 18.36 0.73
CA THR A 66 2.61 18.26 0.15
C THR A 66 2.65 18.41 -1.38
N PHE A 67 3.44 19.35 -1.90
CA PHE A 67 3.65 19.52 -3.33
C PHE A 67 4.30 18.29 -3.97
N GLN A 68 5.36 17.75 -3.37
CA GLN A 68 6.02 16.52 -3.82
C GLN A 68 5.05 15.33 -3.87
N THR A 69 4.18 15.19 -2.88
CA THR A 69 3.14 14.15 -2.85
C THR A 69 2.17 14.30 -4.03
N ALA A 70 1.74 15.52 -4.32
CA ALA A 70 0.89 15.78 -5.48
C ALA A 70 1.61 15.47 -6.81
N MET A 71 2.91 15.78 -6.92
CA MET A 71 3.69 15.41 -8.10
C MET A 71 3.85 13.89 -8.25
N ALA A 72 4.08 13.17 -7.14
CA ALA A 72 4.23 11.73 -7.17
C ALA A 72 2.96 11.02 -7.70
N ALA A 73 1.78 11.49 -7.31
CA ALA A 73 0.51 11.00 -7.85
C ALA A 73 0.38 11.22 -9.36
N LEU A 74 0.73 12.43 -9.84
CA LEU A 74 0.72 12.78 -11.27
C LEU A 74 1.87 12.14 -12.07
N ASN A 75 2.91 11.64 -11.41
CA ASN A 75 3.98 10.89 -12.05
C ASN A 75 3.63 9.40 -12.24
N ASN A 76 2.51 8.93 -11.69
CA ASN A 76 2.01 7.58 -11.90
C ASN A 76 1.04 7.56 -13.10
N PRO A 77 1.37 6.87 -14.22
CA PRO A 77 0.48 6.75 -15.37
C PRO A 77 -0.88 6.11 -15.07
N ASP A 78 -0.97 5.23 -14.06
CA ASP A 78 -2.23 4.59 -13.66
C ASP A 78 -3.27 5.62 -13.19
N THR A 79 -2.83 6.75 -12.64
CA THR A 79 -3.70 7.87 -12.23
C THR A 79 -4.55 8.41 -13.39
N PHE A 80 -4.07 8.27 -14.63
CA PHE A 80 -4.75 8.77 -15.84
C PHE A 80 -5.41 7.66 -16.65
N THR A 81 -4.95 6.41 -16.50
CA THR A 81 -5.35 5.28 -17.34
C THR A 81 -6.23 4.27 -16.60
N GLY A 82 -6.51 4.50 -15.31
CA GLY A 82 -7.42 3.68 -14.52
C GLY A 82 -8.81 3.56 -15.14
N ASN A 83 -9.37 2.36 -15.07
CA ASN A 83 -10.74 2.08 -15.50
C ASN A 83 -11.71 2.20 -14.32
N LYS A 84 -12.92 2.67 -14.60
CA LYS A 84 -14.02 2.77 -13.65
C LYS A 84 -15.24 2.04 -14.17
N ALA A 85 -15.85 1.25 -13.28
CA ALA A 85 -17.17 0.69 -13.49
C ALA A 85 -18.24 1.73 -13.09
N SER A 86 -19.30 1.84 -13.87
CA SER A 86 -20.39 2.77 -13.65
C SER A 86 -21.71 2.22 -14.21
N GLY A 87 -22.82 2.88 -13.92
CA GLY A 87 -24.14 2.57 -14.47
C GLY A 87 -24.83 1.30 -13.92
N HIS A 88 -24.19 0.58 -13.00
CA HIS A 88 -24.73 -0.65 -12.42
C HIS A 88 -25.44 -0.39 -11.09
N ASP A 89 -26.42 -1.23 -10.79
CA ASP A 89 -27.12 -1.28 -9.52
C ASP A 89 -26.28 -2.06 -8.50
N THR A 90 -25.70 -1.33 -7.55
CA THR A 90 -24.83 -1.90 -6.51
C THR A 90 -25.56 -2.82 -5.54
N SER A 91 -26.89 -2.85 -5.55
CA SER A 91 -27.68 -3.82 -4.78
C SER A 91 -27.78 -5.20 -5.45
N ILE A 92 -27.53 -5.26 -6.77
CA ILE A 92 -27.50 -6.50 -7.55
C ILE A 92 -26.07 -7.03 -7.62
N LEU A 93 -25.10 -6.19 -7.98
CA LEU A 93 -23.69 -6.58 -8.05
C LEU A 93 -22.76 -5.39 -7.87
N THR A 94 -21.52 -5.66 -7.49
CA THR A 94 -20.39 -4.72 -7.61
C THR A 94 -19.41 -5.23 -8.67
N ALA A 95 -18.70 -4.30 -9.31
CA ALA A 95 -17.70 -4.63 -10.33
C ALA A 95 -16.32 -4.17 -9.88
N SER A 96 -15.34 -5.06 -10.02
CA SER A 96 -13.92 -4.74 -9.89
C SER A 96 -13.24 -4.90 -11.25
N LEU A 97 -12.32 -3.97 -11.55
CA LEU A 97 -11.67 -3.86 -12.85
C LEU A 97 -10.16 -3.83 -12.68
N SER A 98 -9.48 -4.44 -13.63
CA SER A 98 -8.07 -4.19 -13.89
C SER A 98 -7.89 -2.98 -14.82
N ASN A 99 -6.67 -2.44 -14.88
CA ASN A 99 -6.31 -1.34 -15.78
C ASN A 99 -6.34 -1.74 -17.27
N THR A 100 -6.48 -3.04 -17.58
CA THR A 100 -6.58 -3.56 -18.96
C THR A 100 -8.00 -3.96 -19.36
N ALA A 101 -8.98 -3.79 -18.46
CA ALA A 101 -10.37 -4.12 -18.74
C ALA A 101 -10.87 -3.37 -20.01
N PRO A 102 -11.44 -4.07 -21.01
CA PRO A 102 -11.95 -3.43 -22.21
C PRO A 102 -13.10 -2.46 -21.91
N ALA A 103 -13.01 -1.25 -22.47
CA ALA A 103 -14.08 -0.27 -22.38
C ALA A 103 -15.34 -0.76 -23.13
N GLY A 104 -16.51 -0.54 -22.53
CA GLY A 104 -17.78 -0.99 -23.09
C GLY A 104 -18.90 -1.07 -22.06
N THR A 105 -20.11 -1.33 -22.54
CA THR A 105 -21.27 -1.57 -21.68
C THR A 105 -21.65 -3.05 -21.74
N TYR A 106 -21.75 -3.67 -20.58
CA TYR A 106 -22.07 -5.08 -20.41
C TYR A 106 -23.43 -5.20 -19.73
N GLN A 107 -24.38 -5.88 -20.39
CA GLN A 107 -25.65 -6.24 -19.77
C GLN A 107 -25.43 -7.50 -18.92
N VAL A 108 -25.69 -7.41 -17.62
CA VAL A 108 -25.54 -8.53 -16.69
C VAL A 108 -26.91 -8.88 -16.13
N ASN A 109 -27.31 -10.15 -16.29
CA ASN A 109 -28.55 -10.66 -15.70
C ASN A 109 -28.22 -11.82 -14.76
N VAL A 110 -28.36 -11.60 -13.46
CA VAL A 110 -28.14 -12.60 -12.42
C VAL A 110 -29.42 -13.39 -12.20
N THR A 111 -29.40 -14.68 -12.51
CA THR A 111 -30.57 -15.57 -12.38
C THR A 111 -30.52 -16.43 -11.13
N GLN A 112 -29.32 -16.68 -10.59
CA GLN A 112 -29.13 -17.50 -9.38
C GLN A 112 -27.84 -17.11 -8.67
N LEU A 113 -27.86 -17.12 -7.33
CA LEU A 113 -26.67 -16.99 -6.50
C LEU A 113 -26.09 -18.36 -6.18
N ALA A 114 -24.77 -18.41 -6.00
CA ALA A 114 -24.10 -19.58 -5.50
C ALA A 114 -24.53 -19.86 -4.05
N GLN A 115 -24.76 -21.13 -3.74
CA GLN A 115 -25.03 -21.62 -2.39
C GLN A 115 -24.13 -22.80 -2.09
N ALA A 116 -23.79 -22.96 -0.82
CA ALA A 116 -23.12 -24.15 -0.29
C ALA A 116 -24.17 -25.15 0.23
N GLN A 117 -23.84 -26.44 0.16
CA GLN A 117 -24.71 -27.46 0.75
C GLN A 117 -24.76 -27.33 2.28
N VAL A 118 -25.95 -27.54 2.85
CA VAL A 118 -26.17 -27.63 4.29
C VAL A 118 -26.92 -28.91 4.63
N LEU A 119 -26.35 -29.69 5.53
CA LEU A 119 -26.91 -30.93 6.06
C LEU A 119 -27.29 -30.76 7.54
N SER A 120 -28.41 -31.34 7.95
CA SER A 120 -28.89 -31.36 9.33
C SER A 120 -29.05 -32.79 9.81
N ALA A 121 -28.48 -33.10 10.97
CA ALA A 121 -28.69 -34.36 11.66
C ALA A 121 -30.06 -34.40 12.36
N ASN A 122 -30.50 -35.61 12.72
CA ASN A 122 -31.66 -35.78 13.60
C ASN A 122 -31.41 -35.16 14.97
N GLY A 123 -32.45 -34.53 15.53
CA GLY A 123 -32.39 -33.84 16.82
C GLY A 123 -32.06 -34.77 17.99
N GLN A 124 -31.27 -34.25 18.94
CA GLN A 124 -30.90 -34.91 20.18
C GLN A 124 -31.44 -34.13 21.38
N ALA A 125 -31.75 -34.83 22.48
CA ALA A 125 -32.24 -34.21 23.72
C ALA A 125 -31.21 -33.29 24.39
N SER A 126 -29.91 -33.54 24.18
CA SER A 126 -28.81 -32.81 24.81
C SER A 126 -27.62 -32.71 23.86
N SER A 127 -26.95 -31.56 23.84
CA SER A 127 -25.70 -31.37 23.09
C SER A 127 -24.47 -31.96 23.79
N LYS A 128 -24.62 -32.39 25.05
CA LYS A 128 -23.52 -32.83 25.94
C LYS A 128 -23.60 -34.31 26.31
N THR A 129 -24.69 -34.99 25.96
CA THR A 129 -24.81 -36.43 26.22
C THR A 129 -24.01 -37.21 25.18
N PRO A 130 -23.20 -38.20 25.59
CA PRO A 130 -22.50 -39.07 24.65
C PRO A 130 -23.46 -39.79 23.71
N ILE A 131 -23.06 -39.90 22.45
CA ILE A 131 -23.78 -40.60 21.39
C ILE A 131 -23.04 -41.92 21.14
N GLY A 132 -23.78 -43.02 21.17
CA GLY A 132 -23.23 -44.36 21.00
C GLY A 132 -22.52 -44.91 22.24
N GLY A 133 -21.87 -46.06 22.07
CA GLY A 133 -21.14 -46.80 23.10
C GLY A 133 -19.69 -46.34 23.29
N GLY A 134 -19.22 -45.37 22.50
CA GLY A 134 -17.86 -44.84 22.59
C GLY A 134 -16.81 -45.64 21.80
N THR A 135 -17.22 -46.50 20.87
CA THR A 135 -16.28 -47.15 19.93
C THR A 135 -15.60 -46.07 19.07
N PRO A 136 -14.25 -46.08 18.96
CA PRO A 136 -13.55 -45.16 18.06
C PRO A 136 -14.15 -45.21 16.66
N THR A 137 -14.58 -44.05 16.17
CA THR A 137 -15.38 -43.90 14.96
C THR A 137 -14.68 -42.94 14.02
N THR A 138 -14.44 -43.37 12.79
CA THR A 138 -13.88 -42.53 11.74
C THR A 138 -15.01 -41.94 10.91
N LEU A 139 -15.08 -40.61 10.84
CA LEU A 139 -15.90 -39.89 9.88
C LEU A 139 -15.02 -39.44 8.74
N THR A 140 -15.40 -39.77 7.50
CA THR A 140 -14.68 -39.37 6.29
C THR A 140 -15.58 -38.48 5.45
N PHE A 141 -15.09 -37.27 5.15
CA PHE A 141 -15.76 -36.28 4.32
C PHE A 141 -15.17 -36.30 2.91
N SER A 142 -16.04 -36.32 1.91
CA SER A 142 -15.71 -36.17 0.50
C SER A 142 -16.71 -35.21 -0.14
N PHE A 143 -16.28 -34.49 -1.17
CA PHE A 143 -17.10 -33.52 -1.87
C PHE A 143 -17.25 -33.87 -3.34
N GLY A 144 -18.34 -33.43 -3.96
CA GLY A 144 -18.63 -33.79 -5.34
C GLY A 144 -19.90 -33.13 -5.86
N SER A 145 -20.36 -33.65 -6.99
CA SER A 145 -21.63 -33.26 -7.59
C SER A 145 -22.61 -34.42 -7.56
N VAL A 146 -23.89 -34.09 -7.41
CA VAL A 146 -24.99 -35.05 -7.50
C VAL A 146 -25.70 -34.86 -8.83
N SER A 147 -25.98 -35.96 -9.54
CA SER A 147 -26.70 -35.91 -10.81
C SER A 147 -27.69 -37.07 -10.97
N GLY A 148 -28.77 -36.83 -11.70
CA GLY A 148 -29.86 -37.78 -11.87
C GLY A 148 -30.70 -37.98 -10.61
N GLY A 149 -31.67 -38.89 -10.68
CA GLY A 149 -32.59 -39.19 -9.59
C GLY A 149 -33.63 -38.09 -9.32
N SER A 150 -34.33 -38.24 -8.20
CA SER A 150 -35.30 -37.27 -7.68
C SER A 150 -34.85 -36.77 -6.31
N PHE A 151 -35.08 -35.49 -6.01
CA PHE A 151 -34.82 -34.89 -4.71
C PHE A 151 -36.13 -34.47 -4.06
N ALA A 152 -36.44 -35.06 -2.89
CA ALA A 152 -37.62 -34.75 -2.11
C ALA A 152 -37.30 -34.87 -0.61
N ASP A 153 -37.91 -33.99 0.20
CA ASP A 153 -37.74 -33.98 1.66
C ASP A 153 -36.27 -33.97 2.14
N GLY A 154 -35.40 -33.31 1.39
CA GLY A 154 -33.97 -33.19 1.70
C GLY A 154 -33.17 -34.47 1.44
N LYS A 155 -33.66 -35.38 0.60
CA LYS A 155 -32.99 -36.65 0.26
C LYS A 155 -33.09 -36.95 -1.23
N TYR A 156 -32.03 -37.57 -1.75
CA TYR A 156 -31.97 -38.07 -3.12
C TYR A 156 -32.45 -39.51 -3.22
N THR A 157 -33.16 -39.85 -4.29
CA THR A 157 -33.51 -41.23 -4.67
C THR A 157 -33.05 -41.49 -6.10
N GLY A 158 -32.24 -42.53 -6.30
CA GLY A 158 -31.72 -42.92 -7.61
C GLY A 158 -30.71 -41.94 -8.21
N ALA A 159 -30.09 -41.09 -7.38
CA ALA A 159 -29.05 -40.16 -7.81
C ALA A 159 -27.68 -40.84 -7.88
N THR A 160 -26.75 -40.18 -8.58
CA THR A 160 -25.34 -40.56 -8.65
C THR A 160 -24.49 -39.47 -8.01
N PHE A 161 -23.46 -39.87 -7.28
CA PHE A 161 -22.49 -38.96 -6.68
C PHE A 161 -21.15 -39.08 -7.42
N THR A 162 -20.70 -37.99 -8.03
CA THR A 162 -19.39 -37.90 -8.67
C THR A 162 -18.45 -37.08 -7.80
N GLN A 163 -17.46 -37.74 -7.20
CA GLN A 163 -16.48 -37.07 -6.34
C GLN A 163 -15.62 -36.08 -7.13
N ASN A 164 -15.44 -34.89 -6.56
CA ASN A 164 -14.50 -33.89 -7.06
C ASN A 164 -13.16 -34.05 -6.33
N GLY A 165 -12.18 -34.67 -6.98
CA GLY A 165 -10.85 -34.90 -6.42
C GLY A 165 -10.04 -33.62 -6.12
N ASN A 166 -10.50 -32.46 -6.60
CA ASN A 166 -9.82 -31.18 -6.38
C ASN A 166 -10.30 -30.46 -5.11
N GLN A 167 -11.38 -30.92 -4.47
CA GLN A 167 -11.83 -30.37 -3.18
C GLN A 167 -11.22 -31.17 -2.02
N ALA A 168 -10.66 -30.44 -1.06
CA ALA A 168 -10.09 -31.04 0.14
C ALA A 168 -11.20 -31.72 0.97
N GLY A 169 -11.10 -33.04 1.09
CA GLY A 169 -11.81 -33.85 2.08
C GLY A 169 -10.86 -34.33 3.17
N GLY A 170 -11.36 -35.08 4.14
CA GLY A 170 -10.53 -35.62 5.20
C GLY A 170 -11.29 -36.50 6.17
N SER A 171 -10.55 -37.14 7.06
CA SER A 171 -11.12 -38.00 8.09
C SER A 171 -10.84 -37.45 9.48
N ILE A 172 -11.82 -37.58 10.37
CA ILE A 172 -11.69 -37.27 11.80
C ILE A 172 -12.04 -38.49 12.64
N THR A 173 -11.42 -38.57 13.81
CA THR A 173 -11.72 -39.61 14.80
C THR A 173 -12.61 -39.05 15.90
N ILE A 174 -13.70 -39.75 16.16
CA ILE A 174 -14.58 -39.53 17.30
C ILE A 174 -14.42 -40.70 18.26
N ASP A 175 -14.17 -40.41 19.51
CA ASP A 175 -13.92 -41.37 20.59
C ASP A 175 -14.64 -40.91 21.88
N PRO A 176 -14.55 -41.63 23.01
CA PRO A 176 -15.25 -41.27 24.23
C PRO A 176 -14.96 -39.86 24.77
N SER A 177 -13.86 -39.21 24.36
CA SER A 177 -13.53 -37.84 24.78
C SER A 177 -14.33 -36.76 24.04
N ASN A 178 -14.88 -37.07 22.85
CA ASN A 178 -15.52 -36.09 21.98
C ASN A 178 -16.82 -36.59 21.30
N ASN A 179 -17.35 -37.76 21.67
CA ASN A 179 -18.59 -38.34 21.11
C ASN A 179 -19.90 -37.67 21.57
N THR A 180 -19.89 -36.38 21.86
CA THR A 180 -21.10 -35.56 22.10
C THR A 180 -21.34 -34.66 20.89
N LEU A 181 -22.55 -34.10 20.69
CA LEU A 181 -22.74 -33.13 19.59
C LEU A 181 -21.75 -31.97 19.66
N ALA A 182 -21.48 -31.45 20.86
CA ALA A 182 -20.49 -30.39 21.08
C ALA A 182 -19.08 -30.85 20.70
N GLY A 183 -18.67 -32.05 21.15
CA GLY A 183 -17.36 -32.60 20.82
C GLY A 183 -17.19 -32.88 19.32
N ILE A 184 -18.21 -33.41 18.65
CA ILE A 184 -18.19 -33.68 17.20
C ILE A 184 -18.08 -32.36 16.42
N ARG A 185 -18.84 -31.33 16.80
CA ARG A 185 -18.73 -29.98 16.22
C ARG A 185 -17.30 -29.45 16.32
N ASP A 186 -16.73 -29.51 17.53
CA ASP A 186 -15.40 -28.96 17.79
C ASP A 186 -14.31 -29.76 17.06
N ALA A 187 -14.45 -31.08 16.96
CA ALA A 187 -13.57 -31.95 16.18
C ALA A 187 -13.61 -31.63 14.68
N ILE A 188 -14.80 -31.44 14.09
CA ILE A 188 -14.95 -31.06 12.68
C ILE A 188 -14.30 -29.70 12.42
N ASN A 189 -14.65 -28.70 13.22
CA ASN A 189 -14.16 -27.33 13.03
C ASN A 189 -12.64 -27.20 13.24
N SER A 190 -12.05 -28.04 14.10
CA SER A 190 -10.60 -28.05 14.32
C SER A 190 -9.82 -28.79 13.23
N ALA A 191 -10.47 -29.70 12.49
CA ALA A 191 -9.82 -30.55 11.51
C ALA A 191 -9.65 -29.90 10.12
N ASN A 192 -10.33 -28.77 9.86
CA ASN A 192 -10.27 -28.04 8.59
C ASN A 192 -10.54 -28.92 7.35
N VAL A 193 -11.50 -29.85 7.46
CA VAL A 193 -11.84 -30.85 6.42
C VAL A 193 -12.86 -30.33 5.39
N GLY A 194 -12.88 -29.02 5.15
CA GLY A 194 -13.81 -28.40 4.20
C GLY A 194 -15.25 -28.26 4.70
N VAL A 195 -15.54 -28.53 5.98
CA VAL A 195 -16.88 -28.44 6.60
C VAL A 195 -16.84 -27.51 7.80
N SER A 196 -17.86 -26.67 7.94
CA SER A 196 -18.18 -25.93 9.17
C SER A 196 -19.34 -26.59 9.89
N ALA A 197 -19.12 -26.98 11.15
CA ALA A 197 -20.12 -27.57 12.01
C ALA A 197 -20.68 -26.56 13.02
N SER A 198 -21.98 -26.62 13.25
CA SER A 198 -22.68 -25.85 14.28
C SER A 198 -23.78 -26.68 14.94
N ILE A 199 -24.30 -26.20 16.07
CA ILE A 199 -25.44 -26.82 16.75
C ILE A 199 -26.58 -25.82 16.77
N VAL A 200 -27.72 -26.20 16.20
CA VAL A 200 -28.95 -25.41 16.22
C VAL A 200 -29.90 -26.01 17.25
N ASN A 201 -30.47 -25.16 18.10
CA ASN A 201 -31.59 -25.51 18.97
C ASN A 201 -32.89 -25.12 18.25
N ASP A 202 -33.66 -26.10 17.79
CA ASP A 202 -34.90 -25.88 17.04
C ASP A 202 -36.15 -25.73 17.92
N GLY A 203 -36.01 -25.82 19.25
CA GLY A 203 -37.11 -25.70 20.21
C GLY A 203 -38.02 -26.93 20.32
N SER A 204 -37.71 -28.04 19.63
CA SER A 204 -38.48 -29.29 19.73
C SER A 204 -38.13 -30.11 20.99
N ASN A 205 -38.79 -31.26 21.17
CA ASN A 205 -38.51 -32.19 22.29
C ASN A 205 -37.10 -32.81 22.25
N SER A 206 -36.44 -32.81 21.09
CA SER A 206 -35.03 -33.20 20.95
C SER A 206 -34.31 -32.08 20.19
N PRO A 207 -34.07 -30.94 20.85
CA PRO A 207 -33.92 -29.67 20.16
C PRO A 207 -32.57 -29.49 19.45
N TYR A 208 -31.54 -30.22 19.86
CA TYR A 208 -30.18 -29.97 19.42
C TYR A 208 -29.85 -30.75 18.15
N ARG A 209 -29.61 -30.04 17.05
CA ARG A 209 -29.22 -30.63 15.76
C ARG A 209 -27.82 -30.21 15.38
N LEU A 210 -26.98 -31.17 14.99
CA LEU A 210 -25.73 -30.87 14.31
C LEU A 210 -26.06 -30.41 12.89
N VAL A 211 -25.57 -29.24 12.52
CA VAL A 211 -25.70 -28.68 11.18
C VAL A 211 -24.31 -28.56 10.58
N LEU A 212 -24.13 -29.17 9.41
CA LEU A 212 -22.87 -29.20 8.67
C LEU A 212 -23.06 -28.38 7.40
N THR A 213 -22.19 -27.39 7.20
CA THR A 213 -22.19 -26.54 6.01
C THR A 213 -20.89 -26.74 5.26
N SER A 214 -20.96 -26.97 3.95
CA SER A 214 -19.77 -27.00 3.12
C SER A 214 -19.11 -25.61 3.11
N THR A 215 -17.78 -25.57 3.26
CA THR A 215 -17.03 -24.30 3.17
C THR A 215 -16.85 -23.84 1.71
N ALA A 216 -17.04 -24.75 0.75
CA ALA A 216 -17.12 -24.43 -0.66
C ALA A 216 -18.57 -24.13 -1.08
N GLY A 217 -18.77 -23.16 -1.95
CA GLY A 217 -20.04 -22.97 -2.65
C GLY A 217 -20.10 -23.79 -3.94
N GLY A 218 -21.26 -23.78 -4.59
CA GLY A 218 -21.40 -24.34 -5.93
C GLY A 218 -21.97 -25.74 -5.96
N ALA A 219 -22.29 -26.23 -7.16
CA ALA A 219 -22.87 -27.55 -7.40
C ALA A 219 -21.91 -28.71 -7.06
N ASN A 220 -20.61 -28.42 -6.95
CA ASN A 220 -19.60 -29.39 -6.51
C ASN A 220 -19.45 -29.40 -4.98
N SER A 221 -20.24 -28.65 -4.22
CA SER A 221 -20.10 -28.57 -2.75
C SER A 221 -20.83 -29.69 -1.99
N GLU A 222 -21.46 -30.62 -2.70
CA GLU A 222 -22.25 -31.71 -2.12
C GLU A 222 -21.35 -32.67 -1.34
N MET A 223 -21.72 -32.96 -0.10
CA MET A 223 -20.98 -33.79 0.84
C MET A 223 -21.39 -35.25 0.73
N LYS A 224 -20.39 -36.11 0.85
CA LYS A 224 -20.52 -37.51 1.21
C LYS A 224 -19.79 -37.74 2.54
N ILE A 225 -20.52 -38.23 3.53
CA ILE A 225 -20.06 -38.51 4.89
C ILE A 225 -20.15 -40.02 5.12
N SER A 226 -18.98 -40.67 5.17
CA SER A 226 -18.88 -42.10 5.49
C SER A 226 -18.48 -42.27 6.95
N VAL A 227 -19.21 -43.10 7.68
CA VAL A 227 -18.99 -43.34 9.12
C VAL A 227 -18.70 -44.82 9.35
N SER A 228 -17.56 -45.11 9.99
CA SER A 228 -17.11 -46.46 10.33
C SER A 228 -16.74 -46.54 11.81
N GLY A 229 -17.36 -47.47 12.56
CA GLY A 229 -17.17 -47.62 14.00
C GLY A 229 -18.51 -47.81 14.72
N ASP A 230 -18.91 -46.81 15.50
CA ASP A 230 -20.13 -46.83 16.31
C ASP A 230 -21.41 -46.71 15.45
N SER A 231 -22.37 -47.62 15.68
CA SER A 231 -23.62 -47.69 14.90
C SER A 231 -24.59 -46.53 15.17
N ALA A 232 -24.56 -45.92 16.36
CA ALA A 232 -25.41 -44.77 16.67
C ALA A 232 -24.90 -43.52 15.94
N LEU A 233 -23.57 -43.31 15.91
CA LEU A 233 -22.95 -42.26 15.10
C LEU A 233 -23.18 -42.49 13.61
N GLN A 234 -23.07 -43.74 13.13
CA GLN A 234 -23.39 -44.09 11.75
C GLN A 234 -24.85 -43.75 11.40
N SER A 235 -25.79 -44.10 12.27
CA SER A 235 -27.23 -43.81 12.12
C SER A 235 -27.55 -42.33 12.19
N LEU A 236 -26.69 -41.51 12.80
CA LEU A 236 -26.89 -40.07 12.92
C LEU A 236 -26.28 -39.29 11.75
N LEU A 237 -25.09 -39.69 11.29
CA LEU A 237 -24.21 -38.83 10.47
C LEU A 237 -23.90 -39.37 9.08
N SER A 238 -24.17 -40.64 8.78
CA SER A 238 -23.91 -41.16 7.44
C SER A 238 -24.77 -40.45 6.40
N HIS A 239 -24.13 -39.96 5.35
CA HIS A 239 -24.81 -39.30 4.26
C HIS A 239 -24.10 -39.59 2.94
N ASP A 240 -24.71 -40.37 2.08
CA ASP A 240 -24.25 -40.65 0.72
C ASP A 240 -25.39 -40.32 -0.24
N PRO A 241 -25.28 -39.28 -1.09
CA PRO A 241 -26.35 -38.93 -2.04
C PRO A 241 -26.75 -40.06 -2.99
N ALA A 242 -25.87 -41.03 -3.23
CA ALA A 242 -26.14 -42.23 -4.03
C ALA A 242 -26.57 -43.45 -3.19
N GLY A 243 -26.75 -43.29 -1.88
CA GLY A 243 -26.99 -44.37 -0.93
C GLY A 243 -27.69 -43.92 0.35
N THR A 244 -27.18 -44.36 1.51
CA THR A 244 -27.78 -44.09 2.82
C THR A 244 -27.65 -42.62 3.20
N GLN A 245 -28.79 -41.95 3.42
CA GLN A 245 -28.87 -40.54 3.82
C GLN A 245 -29.59 -40.41 5.16
N ASN A 246 -28.82 -40.42 6.25
CA ASN A 246 -29.35 -40.25 7.60
C ASN A 246 -29.50 -38.77 7.97
N MET A 247 -28.67 -37.91 7.39
CA MET A 247 -28.84 -36.45 7.47
C MET A 247 -29.81 -35.95 6.40
N THR A 248 -30.52 -34.88 6.71
CA THR A 248 -31.43 -34.17 5.80
C THR A 248 -30.73 -32.97 5.20
N GLU A 249 -30.78 -32.83 3.88
CA GLU A 249 -30.30 -31.65 3.19
C GLU A 249 -31.30 -30.51 3.29
N VAL A 250 -30.88 -29.40 3.90
CA VAL A 250 -31.71 -28.20 4.09
C VAL A 250 -31.42 -27.11 3.06
N ALA A 251 -30.25 -27.15 2.43
CA ALA A 251 -29.90 -26.32 1.29
C ALA A 251 -28.96 -27.09 0.35
N THR A 252 -29.26 -27.06 -0.94
CA THR A 252 -28.44 -27.70 -1.99
C THR A 252 -27.35 -26.76 -2.48
N GLY A 253 -26.15 -27.32 -2.63
CA GLY A 253 -25.03 -26.66 -3.29
C GLY A 253 -25.38 -26.34 -4.74
N ARG A 254 -25.27 -25.07 -5.12
CA ARG A 254 -25.57 -24.63 -6.51
C ARG A 254 -24.65 -23.53 -6.94
N ASN A 255 -24.33 -23.49 -8.22
CA ASN A 255 -23.50 -22.43 -8.81
C ASN A 255 -24.31 -21.13 -8.91
N ALA A 256 -23.61 -20.00 -8.84
CA ALA A 256 -24.12 -18.74 -9.35
C ALA A 256 -24.33 -18.87 -10.85
N MET A 257 -25.43 -18.33 -11.35
CA MET A 257 -25.76 -18.29 -12.78
C MET A 257 -26.10 -16.87 -13.16
N ALA A 258 -25.51 -16.40 -14.25
CA ALA A 258 -25.83 -15.13 -14.84
C ALA A 258 -25.67 -15.20 -16.37
N THR A 259 -26.10 -14.15 -17.06
CA THR A 259 -25.68 -13.89 -18.44
C THR A 259 -24.94 -12.57 -18.52
N VAL A 260 -23.88 -12.51 -19.33
CA VAL A 260 -23.17 -11.29 -19.69
C VAL A 260 -23.32 -11.10 -21.19
N ASN A 261 -24.00 -10.05 -21.62
CA ASN A 261 -24.39 -9.83 -23.02
C ASN A 261 -25.10 -11.05 -23.66
N GLY A 262 -25.91 -11.76 -22.87
CA GLY A 262 -26.62 -12.97 -23.29
C GLY A 262 -25.81 -14.26 -23.25
N ILE A 263 -24.50 -14.20 -22.99
CA ILE A 263 -23.64 -15.38 -22.82
C ILE A 263 -23.80 -15.90 -21.40
N SER A 264 -24.20 -17.17 -21.25
CA SER A 264 -24.32 -17.81 -19.94
C SER A 264 -22.97 -17.96 -19.27
N VAL A 265 -22.88 -17.51 -18.04
CA VAL A 265 -21.71 -17.64 -17.16
C VAL A 265 -22.13 -18.28 -15.85
N GLN A 266 -21.25 -19.12 -15.31
CA GLN A 266 -21.48 -19.80 -14.04
C GLN A 266 -20.24 -19.72 -13.16
N SER A 267 -20.44 -19.69 -11.85
CA SER A 267 -19.35 -19.73 -10.87
C SER A 267 -19.77 -20.54 -9.65
N ALA A 268 -18.81 -21.24 -9.04
CA ALA A 268 -19.03 -21.90 -7.76
C ALA A 268 -19.21 -20.91 -6.60
N THR A 269 -18.86 -19.63 -6.80
CA THR A 269 -19.01 -18.56 -5.81
C THR A 269 -19.91 -17.46 -6.34
N ASN A 270 -20.28 -16.53 -5.48
CA ASN A 270 -20.95 -15.30 -5.90
C ASN A 270 -20.01 -14.29 -6.58
N THR A 271 -18.79 -14.69 -6.95
CA THR A 271 -17.90 -13.87 -7.77
C THR A 271 -17.71 -14.52 -9.13
N LEU A 272 -18.07 -13.77 -10.16
CA LEU A 272 -17.82 -14.07 -11.56
C LEU A 272 -16.47 -13.45 -11.92
N THR A 273 -15.41 -14.24 -11.83
CA THR A 273 -14.05 -13.78 -12.11
C THR A 273 -13.76 -13.85 -13.60
N ASP A 274 -13.19 -12.77 -14.14
CA ASP A 274 -12.66 -12.70 -15.51
C ASP A 274 -13.67 -13.10 -16.61
N VAL A 275 -14.95 -12.83 -16.38
CA VAL A 275 -16.03 -13.14 -17.35
C VAL A 275 -15.92 -12.31 -18.63
N VAL A 276 -15.34 -11.12 -18.50
CA VAL A 276 -14.70 -10.37 -19.57
C VAL A 276 -13.29 -10.07 -19.06
N ASP A 277 -12.28 -10.21 -19.92
CA ASP A 277 -10.87 -10.05 -19.56
C ASP A 277 -10.65 -8.80 -18.70
N GLY A 278 -10.06 -8.99 -17.52
CA GLY A 278 -9.78 -7.93 -16.57
C GLY A 278 -10.99 -7.41 -15.79
N THR A 279 -12.14 -8.07 -15.83
CA THR A 279 -13.36 -7.68 -15.07
C THR A 279 -13.80 -8.79 -14.14
N SER A 280 -14.24 -8.45 -12.92
CA SER A 280 -14.92 -9.39 -12.04
C SER A 280 -16.19 -8.78 -11.46
N PHE A 281 -17.25 -9.57 -11.40
CA PHE A 281 -18.54 -9.16 -10.83
C PHE A 281 -18.84 -9.95 -9.57
N THR A 282 -19.02 -9.26 -8.45
CA THR A 282 -19.46 -9.86 -7.19
C THR A 282 -20.97 -9.67 -7.06
N LEU A 283 -21.70 -10.76 -7.07
CA LEU A 283 -23.15 -10.84 -7.10
C LEU A 283 -23.70 -10.78 -5.67
N ALA A 284 -24.71 -9.95 -5.45
CA ALA A 284 -25.40 -9.81 -4.17
C ALA A 284 -26.86 -10.27 -4.24
N LYS A 285 -27.53 -10.09 -5.39
CA LYS A 285 -28.93 -10.45 -5.61
C LYS A 285 -29.18 -10.87 -7.05
N THR A 286 -30.30 -11.56 -7.28
CA THR A 286 -30.83 -11.79 -8.63
C THR A 286 -31.41 -10.49 -9.20
N GLY A 287 -31.37 -10.36 -10.53
CA GLY A 287 -31.84 -9.16 -11.23
C GLY A 287 -30.96 -8.80 -12.43
N SER A 288 -31.41 -7.82 -13.21
CA SER A 288 -30.69 -7.32 -14.38
C SER A 288 -30.09 -5.93 -14.11
N THR A 289 -28.87 -5.70 -14.57
CA THR A 289 -28.20 -4.40 -14.50
C THR A 289 -27.21 -4.21 -15.64
N THR A 290 -26.72 -2.99 -15.83
CA THR A 290 -25.72 -2.64 -16.85
C THR A 290 -24.43 -2.21 -16.20
N VAL A 291 -23.30 -2.81 -16.57
CA VAL A 291 -21.97 -2.36 -16.14
C VAL A 291 -21.30 -1.64 -17.29
N THR A 292 -21.05 -0.34 -17.13
CA THR A 292 -20.26 0.45 -18.10
C THR A 292 -18.84 0.61 -17.59
N VAL A 293 -17.89 0.09 -18.36
CA VAL A 293 -16.45 0.22 -18.16
C VAL A 293 -15.93 1.35 -19.04
N GLY A 294 -15.24 2.31 -18.43
CA GLY A 294 -14.57 3.40 -19.15
C GLY A 294 -13.49 4.05 -18.31
N SER A 295 -12.75 5.00 -18.89
CA SER A 295 -11.67 5.72 -18.20
C SER A 295 -12.16 6.51 -16.98
N ASP A 296 -11.44 6.45 -15.87
CA ASP A 296 -11.69 7.29 -14.69
C ASP A 296 -11.08 8.69 -14.84
N ALA A 297 -11.74 9.55 -15.62
CA ALA A 297 -11.33 10.95 -15.72
C ALA A 297 -11.44 11.71 -14.38
N GLY A 298 -12.22 11.20 -13.42
CA GLY A 298 -12.44 11.86 -12.12
C GLY A 298 -11.20 11.80 -11.23
N GLN A 299 -10.55 10.63 -11.14
CA GLN A 299 -9.31 10.47 -10.39
C GLN A 299 -8.20 11.39 -10.94
N ALA A 300 -8.01 11.39 -12.25
CA ALA A 300 -7.01 12.23 -12.90
C ALA A 300 -7.28 13.73 -12.67
N SER A 301 -8.53 14.17 -12.84
CA SER A 301 -8.92 15.56 -12.60
C SER A 301 -8.65 16.00 -11.16
N GLN A 302 -8.95 15.14 -10.18
CA GLN A 302 -8.70 15.43 -8.78
C GLN A 302 -7.19 15.52 -8.46
N SER A 303 -6.37 14.67 -9.07
CA SER A 303 -4.91 14.74 -8.93
C SER A 303 -4.33 16.04 -9.51
N VAL A 304 -4.83 16.49 -10.66
CA VAL A 304 -4.43 17.78 -11.26
C VAL A 304 -4.88 18.96 -10.39
N LEU A 305 -6.09 18.90 -9.83
CA LEU A 305 -6.57 19.90 -8.86
C LEU A 305 -5.69 19.97 -7.61
N ASN A 306 -5.33 18.82 -7.05
CA ASN A 306 -4.46 18.75 -5.87
C ASN A 306 -3.07 19.32 -6.16
N PHE A 307 -2.53 19.06 -7.36
CA PHE A 307 -1.29 19.68 -7.82
C PHE A 307 -1.39 21.21 -7.88
N VAL A 308 -2.42 21.76 -8.53
CA VAL A 308 -2.60 23.21 -8.63
C VAL A 308 -2.75 23.85 -7.26
N LYS A 309 -3.54 23.23 -6.36
CA LYS A 309 -3.68 23.69 -4.96
C LYS A 309 -2.35 23.66 -4.22
N ALA A 310 -1.61 22.57 -4.31
CA ALA A 310 -0.34 22.41 -3.60
C ALA A 310 0.73 23.38 -4.12
N TYR A 311 0.81 23.58 -5.44
CA TYR A 311 1.68 24.58 -6.06
C TYR A 311 1.34 25.99 -5.58
N ASN A 312 0.06 26.38 -5.65
CA ASN A 312 -0.38 27.70 -5.24
C ASN A 312 -0.14 27.95 -3.74
N ALA A 313 -0.38 26.94 -2.89
CA ALA A 313 -0.08 27.02 -1.46
C ALA A 313 1.42 27.21 -1.20
N LEU A 314 2.27 26.41 -1.86
CA LEU A 314 3.73 26.55 -1.78
C LEU A 314 4.17 27.96 -2.22
N ARG A 315 3.59 28.45 -3.31
CA ARG A 315 3.90 29.75 -3.88
C ARG A 315 3.49 30.91 -2.96
N ILE A 316 2.30 30.84 -2.35
CA ILE A 316 1.85 31.81 -1.35
C ILE A 316 2.83 31.85 -0.17
N GLN A 317 3.26 30.69 0.33
CA GLN A 317 4.23 30.62 1.42
C GLN A 317 5.59 31.22 1.01
N LEU A 318 6.10 30.87 -0.17
CA LEU A 318 7.35 31.41 -0.69
C LEU A 318 7.29 32.95 -0.85
N ASN A 319 6.19 33.48 -1.38
CA ASN A 319 5.99 34.92 -1.52
C ASN A 319 5.89 35.61 -0.15
N ALA A 320 5.16 35.03 0.80
CA ALA A 320 5.04 35.57 2.16
C ALA A 320 6.40 35.60 2.87
N LEU A 321 7.24 34.58 2.68
CA LEU A 321 8.55 34.47 3.30
C LEU A 321 9.59 35.39 2.67
N THR A 322 9.51 35.63 1.36
CA THR A 322 10.49 36.44 0.61
C THR A 322 10.07 37.88 0.36
N LYS A 323 8.85 38.25 0.80
CA LYS A 323 8.30 39.60 0.65
C LYS A 323 9.28 40.64 1.19
N PHE A 324 9.62 41.61 0.35
CA PHE A 324 10.45 42.75 0.71
C PHE A 324 9.66 44.04 0.50
N ASP A 325 9.37 44.72 1.60
CA ASP A 325 8.66 45.98 1.68
C ASP A 325 9.67 47.09 2.05
N THR A 326 10.01 47.90 1.05
CA THR A 326 10.93 49.04 1.21
C THR A 326 10.34 50.19 2.03
N ALA A 327 9.00 50.24 2.17
CA ALA A 327 8.30 51.29 2.89
C ALA A 327 8.14 50.97 4.38
N ASN A 328 7.99 49.68 4.73
CA ASN A 328 7.92 49.24 6.11
C ASN A 328 8.59 47.87 6.31
N ALA A 329 9.80 47.89 6.86
CA ALA A 329 10.57 46.69 7.14
C ALA A 329 9.87 45.71 8.11
N ALA A 330 8.89 46.14 8.89
CA ALA A 330 8.09 45.26 9.74
C ALA A 330 7.16 44.33 8.94
N ASN A 331 6.88 44.66 7.67
CA ASN A 331 6.09 43.84 6.75
C ASN A 331 6.95 42.86 5.93
N ASN A 332 8.27 42.87 6.13
CA ASN A 332 9.17 41.95 5.45
C ASN A 332 8.90 40.50 5.89
N GLY A 333 8.94 39.59 4.92
CA GLY A 333 8.92 38.17 5.20
C GLY A 333 10.18 37.75 5.98
N ALA A 334 10.07 36.63 6.69
CA ALA A 334 11.16 36.14 7.54
C ALA A 334 12.46 35.84 6.77
N LEU A 335 12.37 35.60 5.46
CA LEU A 335 13.47 35.34 4.52
C LEU A 335 13.63 36.47 3.48
N ALA A 336 13.20 37.69 3.81
CA ALA A 336 13.35 38.83 2.91
C ALA A 336 14.84 39.08 2.60
N GLY A 337 15.19 39.03 1.32
CA GLY A 337 16.58 39.15 0.85
C GLY A 337 17.33 37.83 0.63
N ASP A 338 16.71 36.68 0.96
CA ASP A 338 17.29 35.37 0.69
C ASP A 338 17.29 35.06 -0.82
N VAL A 339 18.48 35.05 -1.43
CA VAL A 339 18.65 34.85 -2.89
C VAL A 339 18.38 33.39 -3.31
N SER A 340 18.63 32.44 -2.43
CA SER A 340 18.40 31.00 -2.63
C SER A 340 16.93 30.66 -2.81
N THR A 341 16.07 31.22 -1.97
CA THR A 341 14.62 31.01 -2.02
C THR A 341 14.00 31.62 -3.28
N LYS A 342 14.55 32.75 -3.76
CA LYS A 342 14.14 33.36 -5.04
C LYS A 342 14.58 32.51 -6.25
N MET A 343 15.80 31.96 -6.23
CA MET A 343 16.26 31.04 -7.27
C MET A 343 15.38 29.78 -7.36
N MET A 344 14.91 29.28 -6.22
CA MET A 344 13.96 28.16 -6.17
C MET A 344 12.62 28.49 -6.87
N ILE A 345 12.05 29.67 -6.63
CA ILE A 345 10.80 30.11 -7.30
C ILE A 345 11.00 30.13 -8.82
N ASN A 346 12.14 30.65 -9.27
CA ASN A 346 12.47 30.71 -10.69
C ASN A 346 12.59 29.30 -11.27
N GLN A 347 13.31 28.39 -10.62
CA GLN A 347 13.48 27.01 -11.11
C GLN A 347 12.14 26.26 -11.23
N LEU A 348 11.21 26.45 -10.29
CA LEU A 348 9.87 25.86 -10.38
C LEU A 348 9.05 26.47 -11.52
N THR A 349 9.16 27.78 -11.71
CA THR A 349 8.44 28.52 -12.77
C THR A 349 8.99 28.19 -14.15
N ASP A 350 10.31 28.05 -14.29
CA ASP A 350 10.98 27.69 -15.53
C ASP A 350 10.53 26.32 -16.03
N VAL A 351 10.43 25.33 -15.14
CA VAL A 351 9.92 24.00 -15.49
C VAL A 351 8.49 24.09 -16.04
N LEU A 352 7.62 24.88 -15.41
CA LEU A 352 6.23 25.06 -15.83
C LEU A 352 6.08 25.83 -17.15
N GLY A 353 7.08 26.65 -17.51
CA GLY A 353 7.13 27.40 -18.76
C GLY A 353 7.65 26.62 -19.97
N GLN A 354 8.27 25.45 -19.78
CA GLN A 354 8.78 24.62 -20.87
C GLN A 354 7.64 23.98 -21.66
N GLY A 355 7.81 23.78 -22.97
CA GLY A 355 6.92 22.92 -23.76
C GLY A 355 7.25 21.46 -23.50
N ILE A 356 6.31 20.71 -22.91
CA ILE A 356 6.47 19.31 -22.52
C ILE A 356 5.25 18.51 -22.96
N GLY A 357 5.49 17.39 -23.64
CA GLY A 357 4.47 16.45 -24.11
C GLY A 357 4.70 16.02 -25.55
N ASN A 358 3.73 15.30 -26.11
CA ASN A 358 3.76 14.85 -27.49
C ASN A 358 2.37 14.97 -28.14
N GLY A 359 2.33 15.03 -29.47
CA GLY A 359 1.08 15.11 -30.21
C GLY A 359 0.26 16.37 -29.89
N ALA A 360 -1.00 16.19 -29.47
CA ALA A 360 -1.97 17.27 -29.29
C ALA A 360 -1.78 18.07 -28.00
N PHE A 361 -1.11 17.50 -26.98
CA PHE A 361 -0.89 18.14 -25.69
C PHE A 361 0.60 18.28 -25.42
N GLN A 362 1.11 19.51 -25.56
CA GLN A 362 2.54 19.85 -25.44
C GLN A 362 2.80 20.91 -24.37
N SER A 363 1.80 21.23 -23.55
CA SER A 363 1.94 22.16 -22.42
C SER A 363 0.79 22.01 -21.41
N LEU A 364 0.97 22.53 -20.19
CA LEU A 364 -0.11 22.64 -19.21
C LEU A 364 -1.33 23.41 -19.76
N GLY A 365 -1.09 24.49 -20.52
CA GLY A 365 -2.16 25.29 -21.13
C GLY A 365 -3.00 24.50 -22.13
N SER A 366 -2.40 23.53 -22.82
CA SER A 366 -3.11 22.67 -23.79
C SER A 366 -4.14 21.74 -23.13
N ILE A 367 -3.94 21.38 -21.86
CA ILE A 367 -4.84 20.56 -21.05
C ILE A 367 -5.72 21.39 -20.10
N GLY A 368 -5.70 22.72 -20.20
CA GLY A 368 -6.56 23.60 -19.40
C GLY A 368 -5.97 24.05 -18.06
N VAL A 369 -4.67 23.87 -17.83
CA VAL A 369 -3.97 24.45 -16.67
C VAL A 369 -3.18 25.68 -17.12
N THR A 370 -3.57 26.87 -16.65
CA THR A 370 -2.94 28.14 -17.04
C THR A 370 -2.24 28.81 -15.88
N MET A 371 -1.26 29.66 -16.18
CA MET A 371 -0.53 30.46 -15.20
C MET A 371 -0.77 31.95 -15.47
N ASP A 372 -1.08 32.73 -14.44
CA ASP A 372 -1.20 34.19 -14.55
C ASP A 372 0.16 34.91 -14.52
N LYS A 373 0.16 36.24 -14.69
CA LYS A 373 1.38 37.07 -14.67
C LYS A 373 2.06 37.03 -13.30
N GLU A 374 1.23 36.88 -12.29
CA GLU A 374 1.63 36.68 -10.93
C GLU A 374 2.03 35.24 -10.70
N GLY A 375 2.21 34.33 -11.67
CA GLY A 375 2.72 32.97 -11.46
C GLY A 375 1.79 32.00 -10.72
N THR A 376 0.51 32.31 -10.54
CA THR A 376 -0.50 31.46 -9.89
C THR A 376 -1.16 30.55 -10.93
N LEU A 377 -1.35 29.27 -10.59
CA LEU A 377 -2.01 28.31 -11.47
C LEU A 377 -3.53 28.33 -11.32
N SER A 378 -4.24 28.17 -12.42
CA SER A 378 -5.69 28.01 -12.50
C SER A 378 -6.08 26.84 -13.42
N ILE A 379 -7.28 26.29 -13.22
CA ILE A 379 -7.81 25.17 -13.99
C ILE A 379 -9.09 25.59 -14.71
N ASP A 380 -9.15 25.28 -15.99
CA ASP A 380 -10.38 25.22 -16.79
C ASP A 380 -10.92 23.77 -16.75
N ASP A 381 -11.83 23.50 -15.80
CA ASP A 381 -12.35 22.16 -15.54
C ASP A 381 -13.01 21.51 -16.78
N PRO A 382 -13.83 22.24 -17.59
CA PRO A 382 -14.34 21.72 -18.85
C PRO A 382 -13.23 21.28 -19.82
N LYS A 383 -12.19 22.10 -19.99
CA LYS A 383 -11.09 21.80 -20.92
C LYS A 383 -10.23 20.64 -20.44
N LEU A 384 -9.94 20.56 -19.13
CA LEU A 384 -9.22 19.43 -18.53
C LEU A 384 -10.01 18.13 -18.69
N THR A 385 -11.31 18.16 -18.38
CA THR A 385 -12.20 17.00 -18.54
C THR A 385 -12.27 16.55 -20.00
N ALA A 386 -12.33 17.49 -20.95
CA ALA A 386 -12.33 17.18 -22.38
C ALA A 386 -10.99 16.56 -22.83
N ALA A 387 -9.86 17.06 -22.35
CA ALA A 387 -8.53 16.51 -22.65
C ALA A 387 -8.39 15.07 -22.13
N LEU A 388 -8.79 14.84 -20.87
CA LEU A 388 -8.77 13.52 -20.24
C LEU A 388 -9.68 12.51 -20.94
N LYS A 389 -10.87 12.93 -21.41
CA LYS A 389 -11.75 12.07 -22.22
C LYS A 389 -11.17 11.77 -23.59
N LYS A 390 -10.50 12.74 -24.22
CA LYS A 390 -9.97 12.59 -25.58
C LYS A 390 -8.77 11.65 -25.62
N SER A 391 -7.80 11.84 -24.72
CA SER A 391 -6.56 11.04 -24.70
C SER A 391 -5.91 11.06 -23.31
N PRO A 392 -6.35 10.19 -22.39
CA PRO A 392 -5.79 10.16 -21.03
C PRO A 392 -4.28 9.89 -21.01
N SER A 393 -3.78 9.04 -21.91
CA SER A 393 -2.34 8.75 -22.04
C SER A 393 -1.50 9.95 -22.49
N GLN A 394 -2.05 10.83 -23.33
CA GLN A 394 -1.36 12.06 -23.72
C GLN A 394 -1.41 13.12 -22.60
N VAL A 395 -2.46 13.14 -21.77
CA VAL A 395 -2.46 13.97 -20.55
C VAL A 395 -1.46 13.43 -19.53
N ALA A 396 -1.38 12.10 -19.37
CA ALA A 396 -0.36 11.46 -18.54
C ALA A 396 1.05 11.81 -19.01
N ALA A 397 1.28 11.80 -20.33
CA ALA A 397 2.55 12.17 -20.95
C ALA A 397 3.02 13.59 -20.58
N VAL A 398 2.09 14.54 -20.48
CA VAL A 398 2.40 15.91 -20.05
C VAL A 398 2.97 15.93 -18.61
N PHE A 399 2.44 15.11 -17.71
CA PHE A 399 2.86 15.09 -16.31
C PHE A 399 3.96 14.08 -15.98
N ALA A 400 3.80 12.81 -16.32
CA ALA A 400 4.76 11.74 -16.04
C ALA A 400 5.91 11.71 -17.06
N GLY A 401 5.63 12.08 -18.31
CA GLY A 401 6.57 11.95 -19.42
C GLY A 401 6.26 10.76 -20.33
N THR A 402 7.10 10.54 -21.34
CA THR A 402 6.93 9.48 -22.33
C THR A 402 8.23 8.79 -22.68
N GLY A 403 8.14 7.49 -22.93
CA GLY A 403 9.18 6.70 -23.58
C GLY A 403 8.71 6.27 -24.96
N THR A 404 9.53 6.48 -25.99
CA THR A 404 9.27 6.02 -27.35
C THR A 404 10.46 5.22 -27.85
N ALA A 405 10.23 4.28 -28.77
CA ALA A 405 11.28 3.49 -29.40
C ALA A 405 11.16 3.59 -30.92
N THR A 406 12.28 3.56 -31.62
CA THR A 406 12.30 3.54 -33.09
C THR A 406 12.02 2.16 -33.68
N ASP A 407 12.30 1.09 -32.92
CA ASP A 407 12.01 -0.30 -33.29
C ASP A 407 10.66 -0.72 -32.72
N SER A 408 9.77 -1.26 -33.55
CA SER A 408 8.41 -1.69 -33.19
C SER A 408 8.36 -2.88 -32.24
N LEU A 409 9.46 -3.64 -32.10
CA LEU A 409 9.60 -4.76 -31.16
C LEU A 409 10.27 -4.34 -29.84
N LEU A 410 10.57 -3.05 -29.68
CA LEU A 410 10.97 -2.44 -28.42
C LEU A 410 9.81 -1.63 -27.85
N LYS A 411 9.60 -1.78 -26.54
CA LYS A 411 8.61 -0.98 -25.80
C LYS A 411 9.26 -0.42 -24.54
N VAL A 412 9.12 0.89 -24.33
CA VAL A 412 9.46 1.49 -23.04
C VAL A 412 8.36 1.14 -22.06
N SER A 413 8.62 0.18 -21.19
CA SER A 413 7.62 -0.34 -20.23
C SER A 413 7.49 0.56 -19.02
N ALA A 414 8.61 1.11 -18.55
CA ALA A 414 8.66 2.00 -17.40
C ALA A 414 9.92 2.88 -17.44
N PHE A 415 9.87 4.00 -16.74
CA PHE A 415 11.04 4.79 -16.34
C PHE A 415 10.75 5.45 -14.99
N SER A 416 11.78 5.70 -14.19
CA SER A 416 11.63 6.20 -12.82
C SER A 416 11.94 7.69 -12.72
N THR A 417 11.91 8.25 -11.50
CA THR A 417 12.40 9.62 -11.23
C THR A 417 13.91 9.80 -11.41
N THR A 418 14.69 8.72 -11.45
CA THR A 418 16.15 8.74 -11.65
C THR A 418 16.54 8.66 -13.13
N THR A 419 15.63 8.22 -14.00
CA THR A 419 15.86 8.19 -15.45
C THR A 419 15.96 9.62 -15.99
N GLN A 420 17.07 9.92 -16.68
CA GLN A 420 17.27 11.22 -17.30
C GLN A 420 16.53 11.31 -18.64
N ALA A 421 16.11 12.52 -19.03
CA ALA A 421 15.61 12.75 -20.38
C ALA A 421 16.74 12.60 -21.40
N GLY A 422 16.49 11.95 -22.52
CA GLY A 422 17.51 11.70 -23.54
C GLY A 422 17.09 10.64 -24.55
N SER A 423 17.96 10.40 -25.53
CA SER A 423 17.84 9.28 -26.48
C SER A 423 18.97 8.30 -26.25
N TYR A 424 18.63 7.03 -26.12
CA TYR A 424 19.53 5.96 -25.69
C TYR A 424 19.52 4.83 -26.72
N GLY A 425 20.69 4.49 -27.26
CA GLY A 425 20.83 3.36 -28.18
C GLY A 425 20.60 2.02 -27.46
N ILE A 426 19.93 1.08 -28.11
CA ILE A 426 19.62 -0.24 -27.57
C ILE A 426 20.36 -1.29 -28.41
N ASN A 427 21.09 -2.17 -27.73
CA ASN A 427 21.70 -3.35 -28.35
C ASN A 427 21.24 -4.60 -27.61
N VAL A 428 20.86 -5.63 -28.35
CA VAL A 428 20.39 -6.90 -27.79
C VAL A 428 21.35 -8.01 -28.19
N THR A 429 21.96 -8.67 -27.21
CA THR A 429 22.95 -9.74 -27.41
C THR A 429 22.35 -11.13 -27.19
N GLN A 430 21.20 -11.23 -26.52
CA GLN A 430 20.44 -12.47 -26.36
C GLN A 430 18.95 -12.14 -26.24
N LEU A 431 18.09 -12.89 -26.93
CA LEU A 431 16.64 -12.82 -26.71
C LEU A 431 16.22 -13.67 -25.52
N ALA A 432 15.11 -13.26 -24.89
CA ALA A 432 14.49 -14.10 -23.88
C ALA A 432 13.89 -15.36 -24.50
N THR A 433 13.99 -16.49 -23.80
CA THR A 433 13.36 -17.76 -24.21
C THR A 433 12.46 -18.31 -23.11
N GLN A 434 11.54 -19.17 -23.51
CA GLN A 434 10.64 -19.91 -22.62
C GLN A 434 11.27 -21.22 -22.18
N GLY A 435 10.93 -21.67 -20.97
CA GLY A 435 11.31 -22.96 -20.44
C GLY A 435 10.43 -24.09 -20.99
N SER A 436 11.02 -25.25 -21.24
CA SER A 436 10.31 -26.42 -21.76
C SER A 436 10.80 -27.73 -21.18
N LEU A 437 9.92 -28.74 -21.22
CA LEU A 437 10.20 -30.13 -20.90
C LEU A 437 9.70 -31.00 -22.05
N LYS A 438 10.64 -31.58 -22.81
CA LYS A 438 10.34 -32.47 -23.93
C LYS A 438 10.49 -33.92 -23.50
N GLY A 439 9.47 -34.74 -23.80
CA GLY A 439 9.52 -36.18 -23.57
C GLY A 439 10.65 -36.86 -24.35
N SER A 440 11.11 -37.99 -23.83
CA SER A 440 12.13 -38.85 -24.46
C SER A 440 11.55 -39.94 -25.37
N SER A 441 10.25 -40.21 -25.24
CA SER A 441 9.51 -41.22 -26.00
C SER A 441 8.08 -40.75 -26.26
N ALA A 442 7.36 -41.45 -27.14
CA ALA A 442 5.93 -41.25 -27.36
C ALA A 442 5.15 -41.45 -26.04
N ALA A 443 4.17 -40.60 -25.78
CA ALA A 443 3.34 -40.72 -24.58
C ALA A 443 2.48 -41.98 -24.64
N ASN A 444 2.36 -42.69 -23.52
CA ASN A 444 1.35 -43.73 -23.36
C ASN A 444 -0.04 -43.08 -23.37
N THR A 445 -0.83 -43.41 -24.38
CA THR A 445 -2.15 -42.82 -24.58
C THR A 445 -3.27 -43.55 -23.85
N THR A 446 -2.97 -44.59 -23.09
CA THR A 446 -3.93 -45.31 -22.25
C THR A 446 -3.70 -44.98 -20.78
N ILE A 447 -4.65 -44.28 -20.17
CA ILE A 447 -4.61 -43.87 -18.76
C ILE A 447 -5.44 -44.85 -17.92
N GLN A 448 -4.85 -45.33 -16.82
CA GLN A 448 -5.42 -46.27 -15.87
C GLN A 448 -5.40 -45.66 -14.46
N SER A 449 -6.54 -45.73 -13.78
CA SER A 449 -6.69 -45.18 -12.43
C SER A 449 -5.71 -45.82 -11.44
N GLY A 450 -4.97 -45.00 -10.69
CA GLY A 450 -3.95 -45.40 -9.73
C GLY A 450 -2.60 -45.84 -10.32
N VAL A 451 -2.50 -46.01 -11.64
CA VAL A 451 -1.28 -46.51 -12.31
C VAL A 451 -0.49 -45.39 -12.96
N ASN A 452 -1.11 -44.60 -13.84
CA ASN A 452 -0.45 -43.55 -14.61
C ASN A 452 -1.34 -42.30 -14.78
N ASP A 453 -2.22 -42.06 -13.83
CA ASP A 453 -3.26 -41.03 -13.85
C ASP A 453 -2.92 -39.78 -13.04
N SER A 454 -1.88 -39.79 -12.20
CA SER A 454 -1.49 -38.68 -11.33
C SER A 454 -0.24 -37.99 -11.84
N LEU A 455 -0.33 -36.66 -12.00
CA LEU A 455 0.78 -35.81 -12.40
C LEU A 455 0.90 -34.64 -11.41
N SER A 456 2.12 -34.41 -10.94
CA SER A 456 2.49 -33.20 -10.20
C SER A 456 3.39 -32.36 -11.10
N VAL A 457 2.87 -31.22 -11.56
CA VAL A 457 3.51 -30.34 -12.53
C VAL A 457 3.95 -29.07 -11.83
N THR A 458 5.23 -28.74 -11.94
CA THR A 458 5.79 -27.48 -11.45
C THR A 458 6.13 -26.58 -12.64
N LEU A 459 5.53 -25.39 -12.67
CA LEU A 459 5.78 -24.34 -13.66
C LEU A 459 6.30 -23.10 -12.94
N SER A 460 7.50 -22.63 -13.30
CA SER A 460 8.11 -21.45 -12.68
C SER A 460 8.04 -21.47 -11.14
N GLY A 461 8.29 -22.63 -10.54
CA GLY A 461 8.25 -22.86 -9.09
C GLY A 461 6.87 -23.10 -8.47
N ILE A 462 5.77 -22.99 -9.22
CA ILE A 462 4.41 -23.25 -8.73
C ILE A 462 4.01 -24.69 -9.09
N THR A 463 3.74 -25.49 -8.06
CA THR A 463 3.32 -26.89 -8.21
C THR A 463 1.81 -27.01 -8.23
N THR A 464 1.27 -27.71 -9.23
CA THR A 464 -0.12 -28.14 -9.29
C THR A 464 -0.20 -29.65 -9.48
N ASN A 465 -1.16 -30.28 -8.81
CA ASN A 465 -1.41 -31.71 -8.93
C ASN A 465 -2.68 -31.92 -9.73
N ILE A 466 -2.64 -32.76 -10.75
CA ILE A 466 -3.80 -33.10 -11.57
C ILE A 466 -3.98 -34.62 -11.61
N LYS A 467 -5.23 -35.03 -11.84
CA LYS A 467 -5.58 -36.43 -12.10
C LYS A 467 -6.22 -36.55 -13.49
N VAL A 468 -5.51 -37.22 -14.40
CA VAL A 468 -5.96 -37.47 -15.76
C VAL A 468 -7.00 -38.59 -15.75
N PRO A 469 -8.20 -38.42 -16.35
CA PRO A 469 -9.23 -39.45 -16.35
C PRO A 469 -8.75 -40.72 -17.06
N ALA A 470 -9.10 -41.88 -16.51
CA ALA A 470 -8.82 -43.16 -17.14
C ALA A 470 -9.54 -43.26 -18.50
N GLY A 471 -8.85 -43.79 -19.51
CA GLY A 471 -9.37 -43.83 -20.88
C GLY A 471 -8.29 -44.03 -21.93
N SER A 472 -8.71 -44.10 -23.20
CA SER A 472 -7.82 -44.15 -24.37
C SER A 472 -7.87 -42.83 -25.12
N TYR A 473 -6.71 -42.28 -25.44
CA TYR A 473 -6.55 -40.97 -26.07
C TYR A 473 -5.74 -41.08 -27.37
N THR A 474 -5.75 -40.00 -28.15
CA THR A 474 -4.67 -39.69 -29.11
C THR A 474 -3.61 -38.83 -28.41
N PRO A 475 -2.35 -38.75 -28.89
CA PRO A 475 -1.35 -37.88 -28.27
C PRO A 475 -1.80 -36.41 -28.19
N SER A 476 -2.46 -35.90 -29.24
CA SER A 476 -2.99 -34.53 -29.27
C SER A 476 -4.16 -34.32 -28.30
N SER A 477 -5.09 -35.28 -28.20
CA SER A 477 -6.20 -35.15 -27.25
C SER A 477 -5.74 -35.31 -25.80
N LEU A 478 -4.72 -36.13 -25.55
CA LEU A 478 -4.09 -36.27 -24.24
C LEU A 478 -3.37 -34.96 -23.83
N ALA A 479 -2.60 -34.37 -24.75
CA ALA A 479 -1.94 -33.08 -24.53
C ALA A 479 -2.96 -31.98 -24.19
N ALA A 480 -4.06 -31.89 -24.95
CA ALA A 480 -5.12 -30.93 -24.71
C ALA A 480 -5.81 -31.14 -23.35
N GLN A 481 -6.10 -32.39 -22.97
CA GLN A 481 -6.69 -32.75 -21.68
C GLN A 481 -5.79 -32.30 -20.52
N ILE A 482 -4.50 -32.62 -20.59
CA ILE A 482 -3.53 -32.27 -19.55
C ILE A 482 -3.33 -30.75 -19.48
N GLN A 483 -3.19 -30.07 -20.62
CA GLN A 483 -3.04 -28.62 -20.68
C GLN A 483 -4.24 -27.92 -20.03
N SER A 484 -5.46 -28.35 -20.37
CA SER A 484 -6.68 -27.78 -19.79
C SER A 484 -6.74 -27.96 -18.28
N GLN A 485 -6.34 -29.11 -17.76
CA GLN A 485 -6.35 -29.36 -16.32
C GLN A 485 -5.30 -28.53 -15.57
N ILE A 486 -4.09 -28.39 -16.11
CA ILE A 486 -3.03 -27.57 -15.52
C ILE A 486 -3.43 -26.10 -15.51
N ASN A 487 -3.89 -25.57 -16.65
CA ASN A 487 -4.28 -24.17 -16.77
C ASN A 487 -5.59 -23.84 -16.02
N ALA A 488 -6.33 -24.85 -15.55
CA ALA A 488 -7.47 -24.68 -14.64
C ALA A 488 -7.04 -24.54 -13.15
N SER A 489 -5.75 -24.69 -12.84
CA SER A 489 -5.23 -24.52 -11.48
C SER A 489 -5.43 -23.09 -10.97
N PRO A 490 -6.11 -22.87 -9.82
CA PRO A 490 -6.31 -21.54 -9.25
C PRO A 490 -5.00 -20.83 -8.91
N ASP A 491 -3.97 -21.59 -8.51
CA ASP A 491 -2.67 -21.03 -8.15
C ASP A 491 -1.91 -20.50 -9.37
N LEU A 492 -1.99 -21.24 -10.48
CA LEU A 492 -1.39 -20.82 -11.75
C LEU A 492 -2.15 -19.65 -12.36
N GLN A 493 -3.49 -19.66 -12.34
CA GLN A 493 -4.32 -18.55 -12.81
C GLN A 493 -4.05 -17.26 -12.01
N ARG A 494 -3.97 -17.37 -10.67
CA ARG A 494 -3.63 -16.22 -9.82
C ARG A 494 -2.24 -15.66 -10.12
N ALA A 495 -1.28 -16.53 -10.44
CA ALA A 495 0.07 -16.14 -10.81
C ALA A 495 0.22 -15.78 -12.30
N LYS A 496 -0.84 -15.90 -13.11
CA LYS A 496 -0.83 -15.72 -14.57
C LYS A 496 0.23 -16.57 -15.28
N VAL A 497 0.41 -17.79 -14.79
CA VAL A 497 1.32 -18.79 -15.35
C VAL A 497 0.49 -19.80 -16.14
N GLU A 498 0.91 -20.06 -17.38
CA GLU A 498 0.22 -20.99 -18.27
C GLU A 498 1.23 -21.93 -18.92
N VAL A 499 0.78 -23.16 -19.21
CA VAL A 499 1.53 -24.10 -20.05
C VAL A 499 0.88 -24.23 -21.41
N ALA A 500 1.72 -24.40 -22.43
CA ALA A 500 1.34 -24.93 -23.74
C ALA A 500 1.90 -26.35 -23.87
N ILE A 501 1.06 -27.32 -24.26
CA ILE A 501 1.46 -28.72 -24.46
C ILE A 501 1.19 -29.12 -25.89
N GLY A 502 2.25 -29.46 -26.62
CA GLY A 502 2.19 -29.97 -27.99
C GLY A 502 2.58 -31.44 -28.05
N ALA A 503 2.00 -32.17 -29.01
CA ALA A 503 2.48 -33.49 -29.42
C ALA A 503 3.13 -33.35 -30.81
N ASP A 504 4.33 -33.88 -30.99
CA ASP A 504 4.93 -33.95 -32.32
C ASP A 504 4.37 -35.13 -33.14
N ALA A 505 4.81 -35.27 -34.39
CA ALA A 505 4.35 -36.32 -35.31
C ALA A 505 4.62 -37.75 -34.78
N ASN A 506 5.55 -37.92 -33.83
CA ASN A 506 5.88 -39.20 -33.22
C ASN A 506 5.13 -39.41 -31.88
N GLY A 507 4.24 -38.50 -31.50
CA GLY A 507 3.49 -38.56 -30.25
C GLY A 507 4.32 -38.18 -29.01
N VAL A 508 5.49 -37.57 -29.19
CA VAL A 508 6.30 -37.06 -28.08
C VAL A 508 5.72 -35.74 -27.61
N LEU A 509 5.43 -35.64 -26.31
CA LEU A 509 4.88 -34.41 -25.74
C LEU A 509 5.97 -33.42 -25.37
N THR A 510 5.72 -32.14 -25.60
CA THR A 510 6.54 -31.03 -25.12
C THR A 510 5.66 -30.08 -24.34
N LEU A 511 6.00 -29.88 -23.07
CA LEU A 511 5.39 -28.87 -22.20
C LEU A 511 6.25 -27.61 -22.27
N THR A 512 5.64 -26.47 -22.55
CA THR A 512 6.33 -25.16 -22.62
C THR A 512 5.62 -24.21 -21.67
N ASP A 513 6.35 -23.68 -20.70
CA ASP A 513 5.85 -22.60 -19.85
C ASP A 513 5.78 -21.31 -20.68
N LYS A 514 4.65 -20.60 -20.64
CA LYS A 514 4.48 -19.38 -21.42
C LYS A 514 5.27 -18.19 -20.87
N GLN A 515 5.80 -18.29 -19.65
CA GLN A 515 6.71 -17.27 -19.12
C GLN A 515 8.04 -17.24 -19.87
N TYR A 516 8.66 -16.07 -19.90
CA TYR A 516 9.98 -15.88 -20.49
C TYR A 516 11.01 -15.65 -19.39
N GLY A 517 12.25 -16.03 -19.65
CA GLY A 517 13.35 -15.76 -18.73
C GLY A 517 13.81 -16.98 -17.95
N SER A 518 14.82 -16.77 -17.09
CA SER A 518 15.38 -17.81 -16.24
C SER A 518 14.39 -18.39 -15.22
N VAL A 519 13.34 -17.65 -14.89
CA VAL A 519 12.22 -18.12 -14.05
C VAL A 519 11.43 -19.24 -14.73
N SER A 520 11.37 -19.21 -16.07
CA SER A 520 10.59 -20.16 -16.84
C SER A 520 11.22 -21.54 -16.83
N THR A 521 10.57 -22.44 -16.10
CA THR A 521 11.03 -23.80 -15.84
C THR A 521 9.83 -24.73 -15.79
N VAL A 522 10.03 -25.98 -16.23
CA VAL A 522 8.98 -27.00 -16.27
C VAL A 522 9.54 -28.31 -15.70
N SER A 523 8.86 -28.88 -14.71
CA SER A 523 9.12 -30.25 -14.25
C SER A 523 7.82 -31.00 -13.99
N VAL A 524 7.84 -32.31 -14.20
CA VAL A 524 6.69 -33.20 -14.00
C VAL A 524 7.13 -34.40 -13.19
N SER A 525 6.34 -34.76 -12.19
CA SER A 525 6.48 -35.98 -11.39
C SER A 525 5.11 -36.65 -11.17
N GLY A 526 5.05 -37.71 -10.38
CA GLY A 526 3.84 -38.53 -10.18
C GLY A 526 3.88 -39.85 -10.96
N ASN A 527 2.90 -40.72 -10.71
CA ASN A 527 2.86 -42.07 -11.29
C ASN A 527 2.72 -42.03 -12.83
N GLY A 528 2.13 -40.97 -13.38
CA GLY A 528 1.94 -40.78 -14.82
C GLY A 528 3.16 -40.21 -15.54
N ALA A 529 4.16 -39.66 -14.83
CA ALA A 529 5.22 -38.87 -15.45
C ALA A 529 6.06 -39.67 -16.46
N ALA A 530 6.53 -40.86 -16.07
CA ALA A 530 7.32 -41.73 -16.95
C ALA A 530 6.48 -42.28 -18.12
N SER A 531 5.19 -42.54 -17.89
CA SER A 531 4.26 -42.95 -18.96
C SER A 531 4.02 -41.84 -19.97
N LEU A 532 4.06 -40.58 -19.52
CA LEU A 532 3.79 -39.41 -20.35
C LEU A 532 5.03 -38.92 -21.11
N LEU A 533 6.19 -38.92 -20.45
CA LEU A 533 7.40 -38.24 -20.93
C LEU A 533 8.59 -39.18 -21.17
N GLY A 534 8.41 -40.49 -20.95
CA GLY A 534 9.50 -41.46 -20.98
C GLY A 534 10.44 -41.37 -19.79
N GLY A 535 11.49 -42.19 -19.78
CA GLY A 535 12.40 -42.34 -18.63
C GLY A 535 13.43 -41.22 -18.46
N SER A 536 13.65 -40.38 -19.47
CA SER A 536 14.69 -39.32 -19.42
C SER A 536 14.30 -38.08 -20.23
N PRO A 537 13.22 -37.36 -19.85
CA PRO A 537 12.82 -36.15 -20.55
C PRO A 537 13.91 -35.07 -20.51
N THR A 538 13.97 -34.25 -21.55
CA THR A 538 14.92 -33.15 -21.67
C THR A 538 14.28 -31.86 -21.19
N ALA A 539 14.77 -31.33 -20.07
CA ALA A 539 14.38 -30.01 -19.57
C ALA A 539 15.31 -28.94 -20.14
N THR A 540 14.74 -27.86 -20.66
CA THR A 540 15.46 -26.65 -21.08
C THR A 540 14.90 -25.48 -20.30
N ALA A 541 15.71 -24.83 -19.47
CA ALA A 541 15.30 -23.61 -18.77
C ALA A 541 15.20 -22.44 -19.76
N GLY A 542 14.27 -21.52 -19.50
CA GLY A 542 14.20 -20.25 -20.20
C GLY A 542 15.44 -19.40 -19.92
N ARG A 543 15.69 -18.42 -20.77
CA ARG A 543 16.81 -17.47 -20.65
C ARG A 543 16.28 -16.06 -20.67
N ASP A 544 16.88 -15.17 -19.89
CA ASP A 544 16.56 -13.76 -19.90
C ASP A 544 17.16 -13.06 -21.13
N VAL A 545 16.52 -11.96 -21.55
CA VAL A 545 17.10 -11.05 -22.53
C VAL A 545 18.45 -10.50 -22.03
N GLN A 546 19.42 -10.31 -22.90
CA GLN A 546 20.67 -9.63 -22.58
C GLN A 546 20.96 -8.53 -23.59
N GLY A 547 21.62 -7.47 -23.15
CA GLY A 547 21.90 -6.32 -24.00
C GLY A 547 22.50 -5.14 -23.26
N THR A 548 22.60 -4.02 -23.97
CA THR A 548 23.06 -2.74 -23.44
C THR A 548 22.04 -1.64 -23.69
N ILE A 549 21.95 -0.69 -22.77
CA ILE A 549 21.22 0.57 -22.96
C ILE A 549 22.26 1.70 -22.88
N ASN A 550 22.33 2.50 -23.93
CA ASN A 550 23.31 3.58 -24.09
C ASN A 550 24.77 3.09 -23.95
N GLY A 551 25.07 1.90 -24.45
CA GLY A 551 26.39 1.27 -24.38
C GLY A 551 26.75 0.67 -23.00
N ALA A 552 25.97 0.91 -21.96
CA ALA A 552 26.15 0.28 -20.64
C ALA A 552 25.38 -1.06 -20.58
N ALA A 553 25.99 -2.08 -19.98
CA ALA A 553 25.33 -3.38 -19.77
C ALA A 553 24.04 -3.21 -18.96
N ALA A 554 22.94 -3.72 -19.48
CA ALA A 554 21.64 -3.70 -18.84
C ALA A 554 21.38 -5.04 -18.14
N THR A 555 20.65 -5.01 -17.03
CA THR A 555 20.22 -6.23 -16.34
C THR A 555 19.02 -6.80 -17.07
N GLY A 556 19.05 -8.08 -17.44
CA GLY A 556 17.93 -8.78 -18.06
C GLY A 556 17.05 -9.51 -17.06
N SER A 557 15.73 -9.45 -17.22
CA SER A 557 14.79 -10.37 -16.56
C SER A 557 13.58 -10.59 -17.45
N GLY A 558 13.31 -11.85 -17.81
CA GLY A 558 12.36 -12.20 -18.86
C GLY A 558 12.70 -11.47 -20.15
N GLN A 559 11.70 -10.79 -20.71
CA GLN A 559 11.84 -9.95 -21.91
C GLN A 559 12.28 -8.51 -21.61
N ASN A 560 12.56 -8.15 -20.35
CA ASN A 560 12.83 -6.77 -19.96
C ASN A 560 14.33 -6.53 -19.73
N LEU A 561 14.85 -5.47 -20.36
CA LEU A 561 16.15 -4.87 -20.06
C LEU A 561 15.96 -3.71 -19.09
N TYR A 562 16.70 -3.75 -17.98
CA TYR A 562 16.71 -2.71 -16.95
C TYR A 562 18.01 -1.92 -17.04
N GLY A 563 17.89 -0.59 -17.13
CA GLY A 563 19.04 0.30 -17.20
C GLY A 563 19.93 0.22 -15.96
N ALA A 564 21.23 0.45 -16.16
CA ALA A 564 22.22 0.34 -15.10
C ALA A 564 21.97 1.40 -14.00
N SER A 565 21.98 0.96 -12.74
CA SER A 565 21.79 1.85 -11.59
C SER A 565 22.89 2.91 -11.51
N GLY A 566 22.53 4.14 -11.11
CA GLY A 566 23.46 5.27 -11.04
C GLY A 566 23.88 5.88 -12.38
N SER A 567 23.32 5.40 -13.51
CA SER A 567 23.57 5.97 -14.84
C SER A 567 22.41 6.86 -15.32
N ALA A 568 22.55 7.49 -16.49
CA ALA A 568 21.47 8.28 -17.10
C ALA A 568 20.20 7.46 -17.40
N VAL A 569 20.35 6.14 -17.52
CA VAL A 569 19.25 5.20 -17.82
C VAL A 569 18.77 4.46 -16.58
N ASP A 570 19.20 4.87 -15.38
CA ASP A 570 18.74 4.27 -14.13
C ASP A 570 17.21 4.32 -14.02
N GLY A 571 16.61 3.18 -13.67
CA GLY A 571 15.16 3.01 -13.60
C GLY A 571 14.43 2.91 -14.94
N LEU A 572 15.12 2.97 -16.08
CA LEU A 572 14.52 2.71 -17.40
C LEU A 572 14.33 1.20 -17.61
N THR A 573 13.15 0.81 -18.08
CA THR A 573 12.83 -0.56 -18.49
C THR A 573 12.39 -0.59 -19.94
N VAL A 574 13.09 -1.38 -20.74
CA VAL A 574 12.78 -1.61 -22.15
C VAL A 574 12.45 -3.08 -22.36
N GLN A 575 11.22 -3.37 -22.78
CA GLN A 575 10.80 -4.71 -23.16
C GLN A 575 11.23 -5.00 -24.60
N VAL A 576 11.79 -6.18 -24.82
CA VAL A 576 12.22 -6.72 -26.12
C VAL A 576 11.35 -7.93 -26.43
N THR A 577 10.43 -7.81 -27.39
CA THR A 577 9.46 -8.87 -27.70
C THR A 577 9.97 -9.89 -28.73
N GLY A 578 11.11 -9.63 -29.37
CA GLY A 578 11.73 -10.49 -30.38
C GLY A 578 12.64 -9.73 -31.33
N GLY A 579 12.91 -10.31 -32.50
CA GLY A 579 13.67 -9.70 -33.59
C GLY A 579 15.13 -10.19 -33.69
N ALA A 580 15.94 -9.52 -34.50
CA ALA A 580 17.35 -9.87 -34.62
C ALA A 580 18.16 -9.46 -33.37
N LEU A 581 19.32 -10.08 -33.19
CA LEU A 581 20.35 -9.63 -32.26
C LEU A 581 21.15 -8.48 -32.89
N GLY A 582 21.76 -7.64 -32.06
CA GLY A 582 22.55 -6.49 -32.49
C GLY A 582 21.89 -5.16 -32.14
N ASP A 583 22.17 -4.13 -32.94
CA ASP A 583 21.60 -2.78 -32.78
C ASP A 583 20.09 -2.80 -33.08
N ARG A 584 19.31 -2.24 -32.15
CA ARG A 584 17.84 -2.16 -32.18
C ARG A 584 17.35 -0.72 -32.20
N GLY A 585 18.21 0.22 -32.56
CA GLY A 585 17.87 1.64 -32.67
C GLY A 585 17.83 2.34 -31.32
N THR A 586 17.00 3.38 -31.20
CA THR A 586 17.00 4.28 -30.05
C THR A 586 15.69 4.28 -29.29
N VAL A 587 15.80 4.37 -27.97
CA VAL A 587 14.71 4.71 -27.06
C VAL A 587 14.86 6.16 -26.61
N THR A 588 13.83 6.98 -26.80
CA THR A 588 13.78 8.37 -26.35
C THR A 588 12.88 8.50 -25.13
N VAL A 589 13.43 9.03 -24.04
CA VAL A 589 12.72 9.36 -22.79
C VAL A 589 12.57 10.87 -22.68
N GLN A 590 11.34 11.33 -22.50
CA GLN A 590 10.99 12.71 -22.20
C GLN A 590 10.37 12.78 -20.80
N ARG A 591 10.79 13.77 -20.00
CA ARG A 591 10.32 13.96 -18.62
C ARG A 591 9.14 14.92 -18.58
N GLY A 592 8.02 14.49 -18.00
CA GLY A 592 6.85 15.33 -17.80
C GLY A 592 7.04 16.38 -16.71
N TYR A 593 6.14 17.37 -16.61
CA TYR A 593 6.21 18.42 -15.58
C TYR A 593 6.26 17.84 -14.17
N ALA A 594 5.49 16.78 -13.90
CA ALA A 594 5.45 16.16 -12.58
C ALA A 594 6.74 15.50 -12.19
N ALA A 595 7.34 14.78 -13.13
CA ALA A 595 8.62 14.14 -12.95
C ALA A 595 9.73 15.18 -12.67
N GLN A 596 9.75 16.30 -13.43
CA GLN A 596 10.76 17.35 -13.27
C GLN A 596 10.59 18.12 -11.96
N LEU A 597 9.37 18.56 -11.63
CA LEU A 597 9.08 19.30 -10.40
C LEU A 597 9.32 18.44 -9.16
N HIS A 598 9.02 17.14 -9.22
CA HIS A 598 9.34 16.19 -8.15
C HIS A 598 10.86 16.12 -7.90
N THR A 599 11.68 16.08 -8.97
CA THR A 599 13.14 16.10 -8.85
C THR A 599 13.62 17.41 -8.20
N VAL A 600 13.09 18.57 -8.64
CA VAL A 600 13.44 19.87 -8.05
C VAL A 600 13.07 19.91 -6.56
N SER A 601 11.84 19.53 -6.19
CA SER A 601 11.41 19.50 -4.79
C SER A 601 12.22 18.52 -3.94
N GLY A 602 12.55 17.35 -4.50
CA GLY A 602 13.34 16.32 -3.82
C GLY A 602 14.76 16.80 -3.50
N ASN A 603 15.41 17.48 -4.45
CA ASN A 603 16.75 18.05 -4.23
C ASN A 603 16.74 19.12 -3.12
N LEU A 604 15.69 19.94 -3.07
CA LEU A 604 15.53 20.98 -2.05
C LEU A 604 15.27 20.42 -0.65
N LEU A 605 14.52 19.31 -0.56
CA LEU A 605 14.16 18.62 0.68
C LEU A 605 15.18 17.57 1.15
N SER A 606 16.19 17.27 0.33
CA SER A 606 17.23 16.30 0.67
C SER A 606 17.99 16.67 1.95
N SER A 607 18.70 15.70 2.54
CA SER A 607 19.47 15.93 3.77
C SER A 607 20.57 16.99 3.62
N ASN A 608 21.09 17.19 2.40
CA ASN A 608 22.06 18.23 2.06
C ASN A 608 21.41 19.37 1.26
N GLY A 609 20.08 19.36 1.20
CA GLY A 609 19.27 20.30 0.43
C GLY A 609 19.19 21.67 1.10
N MET A 610 18.78 22.66 0.32
CA MET A 610 18.68 24.05 0.76
C MET A 610 17.84 24.22 2.04
N VAL A 611 16.71 23.52 2.14
CA VAL A 611 15.81 23.63 3.30
C VAL A 611 16.47 23.09 4.57
N GLN A 612 17.19 21.97 4.46
CA GLN A 612 17.90 21.38 5.58
C GLN A 612 19.08 22.25 6.01
N ASN A 613 19.90 22.72 5.05
CA ASN A 613 21.01 23.63 5.33
C ASN A 613 20.55 24.93 6.01
N ALA A 614 19.44 25.52 5.56
CA ALA A 614 18.87 26.71 6.18
C ALA A 614 18.36 26.41 7.61
N THR A 615 17.69 25.27 7.80
CA THR A 615 17.23 24.80 9.12
C THR A 615 18.41 24.66 10.09
N ASP A 616 19.50 24.03 9.66
CA ASP A 616 20.68 23.80 10.49
C ASP A 616 21.41 25.11 10.82
N ALA A 617 21.55 26.02 9.85
CA ALA A 617 22.14 27.34 10.07
C ALA A 617 21.35 28.19 11.09
N ILE A 618 20.02 28.17 10.99
CA ILE A 618 19.13 28.87 11.94
C ILE A 618 19.23 28.25 13.33
N ASN A 619 19.19 26.91 13.42
CA ASN A 619 19.32 26.20 14.71
C ASN A 619 20.66 26.46 15.40
N ASN A 620 21.75 26.49 14.63
CA ASN A 620 23.07 26.85 15.14
C ASN A 620 23.09 28.29 15.69
N SER A 621 22.43 29.23 15.00
CA SER A 621 22.30 30.61 15.46
C SER A 621 21.48 30.72 16.75
N ILE A 622 20.35 30.01 16.84
CA ILE A 622 19.51 29.93 18.05
C ILE A 622 20.30 29.37 19.23
N THR A 623 21.08 28.31 18.99
CA THR A 623 21.89 27.63 20.02
C THR A 623 23.02 28.52 20.51
N SER A 624 23.73 29.18 19.60
CA SER A 624 24.79 30.15 19.94
C SER A 624 24.25 31.34 20.73
N LEU A 625 23.11 31.91 20.30
CA LEU A 625 22.46 33.01 21.02
C LEU A 625 21.95 32.57 22.40
N GLY A 626 21.35 31.38 22.51
CA GLY A 626 20.93 30.81 23.79
C GLY A 626 22.10 30.69 24.77
N THR A 627 23.22 30.15 24.31
CA THR A 627 24.45 30.04 25.12
C THR A 627 24.96 31.42 25.56
N GLN A 628 24.88 32.44 24.68
CA GLN A 628 25.26 33.81 25.04
C GLN A 628 24.32 34.43 26.07
N ILE A 629 23.00 34.23 25.91
CA ILE A 629 21.97 34.70 26.84
C ILE A 629 22.19 34.07 28.21
N ASP A 630 22.43 32.76 28.29
CA ASP A 630 22.68 32.06 29.55
C ASP A 630 23.91 32.60 30.28
N ARG A 631 24.99 32.91 29.55
CA ARG A 631 26.18 33.55 30.14
C ARG A 631 25.88 34.94 30.66
N MET A 632 25.13 35.74 29.90
CA MET A 632 24.74 37.09 30.34
C MET A 632 23.81 37.05 31.56
N GLN A 633 22.86 36.12 31.61
CA GLN A 633 21.96 35.95 32.74
C GLN A 633 22.76 35.65 34.02
N LYS A 634 23.71 34.71 33.97
CA LYS A 634 24.60 34.41 35.11
C LYS A 634 25.41 35.64 35.56
N GLN A 635 25.90 36.45 34.63
CA GLN A 635 26.61 37.68 34.95
C GLN A 635 25.70 38.73 35.59
N LEU A 636 24.46 38.87 35.11
CA LEU A 636 23.45 39.76 35.69
C LEU A 636 23.09 39.33 37.12
N ASP A 637 22.87 38.04 37.36
CA ASP A 637 22.57 37.50 38.68
C ASP A 637 23.72 37.78 39.66
N ALA A 638 24.97 37.58 39.22
CA ALA A 638 26.16 37.89 40.02
C ALA A 638 26.31 39.40 40.33
N LYS A 639 26.05 40.27 39.34
CA LYS A 639 26.04 41.73 39.54
C LYS A 639 24.94 42.17 40.51
N GLN A 640 23.75 41.58 40.40
CA GLN A 640 22.64 41.87 41.30
C GLN A 640 23.01 41.50 42.75
N ALA A 641 23.58 40.30 42.96
CA ALA A 641 24.06 39.87 44.27
C ALA A 641 25.16 40.80 44.82
N LEU A 642 26.08 41.25 43.96
CA LEU A 642 27.12 42.21 44.33
C LEU A 642 26.53 43.55 44.76
N TYR A 643 25.57 44.10 44.01
CA TYR A 643 24.90 45.35 44.39
C TYR A 643 24.20 45.21 45.73
N TYR A 644 23.45 44.14 45.97
CA TYR A 644 22.84 43.89 47.29
C TYR A 644 23.88 43.78 48.41
N ALA A 645 25.01 43.11 48.18
CA ALA A 645 26.10 43.02 49.16
C ALA A 645 26.71 44.40 49.48
N GLN A 646 26.96 45.22 48.45
CA GLN A 646 27.48 46.58 48.60
C GLN A 646 26.50 47.49 49.35
N PHE A 647 25.21 47.45 49.00
CA PHE A 647 24.19 48.24 49.70
C PHE A 647 24.01 47.77 51.15
N ASN A 648 24.08 46.46 51.44
CA ASN A 648 24.08 45.96 52.81
C ASN A 648 25.29 46.45 53.63
N ALA A 649 26.49 46.46 53.02
CA ALA A 649 27.68 47.01 53.66
C ALA A 649 27.52 48.50 53.94
N LEU A 650 26.98 49.26 52.99
CA LEU A 650 26.67 50.68 53.15
C LEU A 650 25.66 50.91 54.28
N SER A 651 24.58 50.12 54.36
CA SER A 651 23.61 50.20 55.47
C SER A 651 24.27 50.04 56.83
N LYS A 652 25.22 49.11 56.96
CA LYS A 652 25.98 48.90 58.22
C LYS A 652 26.86 50.09 58.56
N VAL A 653 27.53 50.68 57.58
CA VAL A 653 28.35 51.89 57.76
C VAL A 653 27.47 53.07 58.20
N VAL A 654 26.35 53.29 57.52
CA VAL A 654 25.39 54.36 57.87
C VAL A 654 24.80 54.16 59.27
N ALA A 655 24.47 52.92 59.65
CA ALA A 655 24.00 52.59 61.00
C ALA A 655 25.09 52.84 62.06
N SER A 656 26.34 52.46 61.79
CA SER A 656 27.47 52.76 62.68
C SER A 656 27.67 54.27 62.84
N MET A 657 27.66 55.02 61.74
CA MET A 657 27.79 56.49 61.78
C MET A 657 26.63 57.14 62.54
N THR A 658 25.40 56.62 62.38
CA THR A 658 24.22 57.07 63.13
C THR A 658 24.39 56.81 64.63
N ASN A 659 24.86 55.62 65.01
CA ASN A 659 25.13 55.29 66.41
C ASN A 659 26.25 56.17 67.00
N THR A 660 27.33 56.42 66.26
CA THR A 660 28.38 57.35 66.67
C THR A 660 27.85 58.78 66.81
N SER A 661 27.04 59.25 65.86
CA SER A 661 26.39 60.56 65.93
C SER A 661 25.48 60.68 67.14
N ASN A 662 24.65 59.67 67.40
CA ASN A 662 23.79 59.63 68.58
C ASN A 662 24.61 59.62 69.87
N TYR A 663 25.66 58.81 69.94
CA TYR A 663 26.58 58.77 71.08
C TYR A 663 27.23 60.13 71.33
N LEU A 664 27.77 60.78 70.28
CA LEU A 664 28.35 62.12 70.35
C LEU A 664 27.30 63.15 70.80
N THR A 665 26.07 63.05 70.30
CA THR A 665 24.96 63.92 70.70
C THR A 665 24.59 63.72 72.17
N THR A 666 24.53 62.48 72.65
CA THR A 666 24.31 62.16 74.07
C THR A 666 25.45 62.63 74.94
N GLN A 667 26.71 62.44 74.54
CA GLN A 667 27.88 62.95 75.27
C GLN A 667 27.91 64.48 75.31
N LEU A 668 27.56 65.14 74.22
CA LEU A 668 27.44 66.60 74.17
C LEU A 668 26.32 67.10 75.08
N ALA A 669 25.18 66.40 75.12
CA ALA A 669 24.08 66.71 76.04
C ALA A 669 24.45 66.43 77.53
N LEU A 670 25.25 65.40 77.80
CA LEU A 670 25.78 65.10 79.14
C LEU A 670 26.81 66.16 79.59
N LEU A 671 27.69 66.61 78.71
CA LEU A 671 28.61 67.73 78.95
C LEU A 671 27.85 69.04 79.19
N GLN A 672 26.75 69.28 78.47
CA GLN A 672 25.86 70.40 78.74
C GLN A 672 25.19 70.30 80.12
N LYS A 673 24.76 69.09 80.54
CA LYS A 673 24.19 68.83 81.88
C LYS A 673 25.22 69.00 83.01
N GLN A 674 26.47 68.57 82.82
CA GLN A 674 27.55 68.77 83.81
C GLN A 674 27.92 70.25 83.98
N ARG A 675 27.74 71.09 82.94
CA ARG A 675 27.86 72.55 83.04
C ARG A 675 26.73 73.22 83.83
N THR A 676 25.61 72.55 84.05
CA THR A 676 24.42 73.10 84.76
C THR A 676 24.18 72.44 86.12
N GLY A 677 25.06 71.54 86.56
CA GLY A 677 25.00 70.84 87.85
C GLY A 677 26.29 71.01 88.63
N GLY A 678 26.56 72.24 89.05
CA GLY A 678 27.60 72.65 89.99
C GLY A 678 27.12 73.88 90.73
#